data_AF-A0A061J6Q9-F1
#
_entry.id   AF-A0A061J6Q9-F1
#
_cell.length_a   1.000
_cell.length_b   1.000
_cell.length_c   1.000
_cell.angle_alpha   90.00
_cell.angle_beta   90.00
_cell.angle_gamma   90.00
#
_symmetry.space_group_name_H-M   'P 1'
#
loop_
_entity.id
_entity.type
_entity.pdbx_description
1 polymer ?
#
loop_
_entity_poly.entity_id
_entity_poly.type
_entity_poly.pdbx_seq_one_letter_code
_entity_poly.pdbx_strand_id
1 'polypeptide(L)'
;MRCSGFRAALLRTTRRGAVIKLSGRLTAAASGRNGLNIIFDAEDEALWHERVRQAMAYRAETEAALRGRMYVQAIDGSCIAPMDQDQMDRILGLVAGSFPLTSLHLVEQCTREVEELYYFSLKRAQHWRELAGSEEQRRAEVLGLPPPPSSLFAFSTALPATGVGEPRASLLCGTIDTPSPNFRVSREFIAENLFQTHALLRDTVYAVHTQWNEYNGELLCITQWDRRETPMELRNFEELQAHRGFSVSEKLQSEWSINIRCTIQNNLDLHFKFYEDNLERYTASRMCRLVNLVNVMMTSQLRGLLLTSLQEFAAFIHRYRVEPRVDDTPMDELQEDLEESEHWRRRQEEWEEKQRAAMAEAERIRNVGGGGGRSRQQKNVLPPLEEKKEVPYVWRLGTFRNHLRYTKRVVEMTMNPKGLRPLFVLNLVEDAGRVVFSPSLEDVSRKVKAVFEGCFEYTDKIHGMGDQLFPLLPLQPRMLRPLDASDPEVCEARSMVEKALSDNVEAPLQLQQMYQTFGYILQQDTQALVKEVNALQLTLLDFDWIFERLSRDRERITRRTPNHVKYEMFLIDCKGIKASLIAKSTELQNALMKALAERMRDTCSAMISEYDTMSARMAGEPQSPEELQDVRDFLDGIPARQEQLNATFVDSHRGR
;
A
#
# COMPACT_ATOMS: atom_id res chain seq x y z
N MET A 1 -6.47 -16.60 60.70
CA MET A 1 -7.38 -15.47 61.00
C MET A 1 -7.49 -14.62 59.75
N ARG A 2 -8.60 -14.28 59.10
CA ARG A 2 -10.05 -14.55 59.13
C ARG A 2 -10.48 -14.46 57.65
N CYS A 3 -11.00 -15.49 57.00
CA CYS A 3 -12.44 -15.71 56.74
C CYS A 3 -13.33 -14.45 56.68
N SER A 4 -13.72 -14.06 55.47
CA SER A 4 -14.99 -13.40 55.09
C SER A 4 -15.00 -13.24 53.56
N GLY A 5 -15.91 -13.73 52.73
CA GLY A 5 -17.17 -14.45 52.90
C GLY A 5 -17.84 -14.45 51.53
N PHE A 6 -17.54 -15.43 50.68
CA PHE A 6 -18.26 -15.60 49.41
C PHE A 6 -19.57 -16.34 49.70
N ARG A 7 -20.69 -15.64 49.52
CA ARG A 7 -22.03 -16.25 49.56
C ARG A 7 -22.16 -17.22 48.39
N ALA A 8 -22.02 -18.51 48.69
CA ALA A 8 -22.57 -19.57 47.88
C ALA A 8 -24.11 -19.43 47.90
N ALA A 9 -24.69 -18.96 46.79
CA ALA A 9 -26.10 -19.19 46.54
C ALA A 9 -26.23 -20.66 46.13
N LEU A 10 -26.71 -21.48 47.08
CA LEU A 10 -27.09 -22.87 46.86
C LEU A 10 -28.04 -22.95 45.65
N LEU A 11 -27.55 -23.47 44.53
CA LEU A 11 -28.39 -23.93 43.44
C LEU A 11 -29.17 -25.15 43.94
N ARG A 12 -30.50 -25.02 43.97
CA ARG A 12 -31.41 -26.14 44.22
C ARG A 12 -31.10 -27.27 43.23
N THR A 13 -30.51 -28.34 43.74
CA THR A 13 -30.32 -29.60 43.03
C THR A 13 -31.63 -30.37 43.02
N THR A 14 -32.47 -30.14 42.02
CA THR A 14 -33.51 -31.10 41.64
C THR A 14 -32.98 -32.00 40.53
N ARG A 15 -32.91 -33.31 40.82
CA ARG A 15 -32.62 -34.39 39.87
C ARG A 15 -33.59 -34.31 38.67
N ARG A 16 -33.17 -33.66 37.58
CA ARG A 16 -33.49 -33.92 36.15
C ARG A 16 -33.09 -32.70 35.32
N GLY A 17 -32.08 -32.85 34.47
CA GLY A 17 -31.69 -31.90 33.41
C GLY A 17 -30.92 -30.66 33.89
N ALA A 18 -29.59 -30.73 33.91
CA ALA A 18 -28.76 -29.54 34.13
C ALA A 18 -28.82 -28.62 32.89
N VAL A 19 -29.14 -27.34 33.09
CA VAL A 19 -29.03 -26.27 32.08
C VAL A 19 -27.81 -25.43 32.45
N ILE A 20 -26.91 -25.18 31.49
CA ILE A 20 -25.69 -24.40 31.69
C ILE A 20 -25.85 -23.07 30.95
N LYS A 21 -25.93 -21.96 31.69
CA LYS A 21 -25.80 -20.58 31.16
C LYS A 21 -24.30 -20.26 31.06
N LEU A 22 -23.82 -19.94 29.86
CA LEU A 22 -22.41 -19.66 29.60
C LEU A 22 -22.16 -18.15 29.55
N SER A 23 -21.65 -17.57 30.65
CA SER A 23 -21.00 -16.26 30.62
C SER A 23 -19.50 -16.42 30.42
N GLY A 24 -18.93 -15.81 29.37
CA GLY A 24 -17.50 -15.49 29.22
C GLY A 24 -16.43 -16.49 29.73
N ARG A 25 -15.77 -17.15 28.77
CA ARG A 25 -14.57 -18.04 28.86
C ARG A 25 -14.81 -19.50 29.32
N LEU A 26 -14.39 -20.39 28.42
CA LEU A 26 -14.41 -21.85 28.51
C LEU A 26 -13.72 -22.40 29.76
N THR A 27 -14.42 -23.24 30.51
CA THR A 27 -13.85 -24.44 31.14
C THR A 27 -14.83 -25.59 30.99
N ALA A 28 -14.40 -26.63 30.27
CA ALA A 28 -15.18 -27.84 30.05
C ALA A 28 -15.04 -28.77 31.27
N ALA A 29 -16.15 -29.03 31.97
CA ALA A 29 -16.25 -30.13 32.92
C ALA A 29 -17.23 -31.17 32.36
N ALA A 30 -16.68 -32.29 31.92
CA ALA A 30 -17.44 -33.44 31.45
C ALA A 30 -18.13 -34.15 32.64
N SER A 31 -19.44 -34.37 32.52
CA SER A 31 -20.13 -35.43 33.25
C SER A 31 -21.09 -36.16 32.32
N GLY A 32 -21.07 -37.49 32.41
CA GLY A 32 -21.47 -38.42 31.37
C GLY A 32 -22.95 -38.45 31.02
N ARG A 33 -23.19 -38.87 29.77
CA ARG A 33 -24.47 -39.35 29.20
C ARG A 33 -25.67 -38.44 29.47
N ASN A 34 -25.69 -37.28 28.80
CA ASN A 34 -26.84 -36.68 28.12
C ASN A 34 -26.43 -35.31 27.57
N GLY A 35 -26.89 -34.96 26.37
CA GLY A 35 -26.45 -33.78 25.61
C GLY A 35 -26.53 -32.48 26.42
N LEU A 36 -25.55 -31.60 26.23
CA LEU A 36 -25.43 -30.30 26.89
C LEU A 36 -26.58 -29.39 26.41
N ASN A 37 -27.54 -29.13 27.30
CA ASN A 37 -28.59 -28.14 27.06
C ASN A 37 -28.03 -26.74 27.39
N ILE A 38 -27.46 -26.09 26.37
CA ILE A 38 -26.84 -24.77 26.46
C ILE A 38 -27.86 -23.71 26.08
N ILE A 39 -27.96 -22.65 26.88
CA ILE A 39 -28.70 -21.43 26.56
C ILE A 39 -27.72 -20.25 26.54
N PHE A 40 -27.78 -19.44 25.49
CA PHE A 40 -26.93 -18.24 25.36
C PHE A 40 -27.60 -17.05 26.07
N ASP A 41 -26.81 -16.17 26.68
CA ASP A 41 -27.32 -15.04 27.49
C ASP A 41 -28.18 -14.05 26.68
N ALA A 42 -28.04 -14.02 25.35
CA ALA A 42 -28.79 -13.13 24.46
C ALA A 42 -30.14 -13.71 23.98
N GLU A 43 -30.48 -14.95 24.36
CA GLU A 43 -31.67 -15.64 23.86
C GLU A 43 -32.80 -15.67 24.91
N ASP A 44 -34.06 -15.57 24.44
CA ASP A 44 -35.25 -15.68 25.28
C ASP A 44 -35.48 -17.13 25.75
N GLU A 45 -35.65 -17.30 27.05
CA GLU A 45 -35.79 -18.59 27.73
C GLU A 45 -37.07 -19.34 27.29
N ALA A 46 -38.14 -18.61 26.95
CA ALA A 46 -39.38 -19.23 26.47
C ALA A 46 -39.23 -19.89 25.08
N LEU A 47 -38.59 -19.19 24.14
CA LEU A 47 -38.31 -19.69 22.79
C LEU A 47 -37.32 -20.87 22.83
N TRP A 48 -36.35 -20.80 23.74
CA TRP A 48 -35.42 -21.90 23.96
C TRP A 48 -36.14 -23.17 24.47
N HIS A 49 -37.02 -23.03 25.46
CA HIS A 49 -37.81 -24.16 25.97
C HIS A 49 -38.73 -24.78 24.91
N GLU A 50 -39.34 -23.95 24.05
CA GLU A 50 -40.14 -24.42 22.93
C GLU A 50 -39.30 -25.28 21.97
N ARG A 51 -38.14 -24.75 21.55
CA ARG A 51 -37.23 -25.45 20.64
C ARG A 51 -36.67 -26.74 21.23
N VAL A 52 -36.33 -26.76 22.53
CA VAL A 52 -35.90 -27.99 23.21
C VAL A 52 -37.03 -29.02 23.25
N ARG A 53 -38.27 -28.59 23.52
CA ARG A 53 -39.43 -29.48 23.51
C ARG A 53 -39.68 -30.07 22.13
N GLN A 54 -39.60 -29.25 21.07
CA GLN A 54 -39.71 -29.69 19.68
C GLN A 54 -38.59 -30.65 19.31
N ALA A 55 -37.35 -30.36 19.69
CA ALA A 55 -36.21 -31.25 19.42
C ALA A 55 -36.33 -32.60 20.15
N MET A 56 -36.81 -32.61 21.40
CA MET A 56 -37.06 -33.84 22.16
C MET A 56 -38.23 -34.63 21.56
N ALA A 57 -39.31 -33.95 21.15
CA ALA A 57 -40.43 -34.58 20.46
C ALA A 57 -40.00 -35.19 19.12
N TYR A 58 -39.26 -34.44 18.30
CA TYR A 58 -38.71 -34.92 17.03
C TYR A 58 -37.76 -36.10 17.22
N ARG A 59 -36.92 -36.07 18.27
CA ARG A 59 -36.05 -37.18 18.62
C ARG A 59 -36.85 -38.42 18.99
N ALA A 60 -37.87 -38.29 19.84
CA ALA A 60 -38.72 -39.40 20.25
C ALA A 60 -39.50 -39.99 19.06
N GLU A 61 -40.04 -39.15 18.19
CA GLU A 61 -40.72 -39.55 16.96
C GLU A 61 -39.78 -40.28 16.00
N THR A 62 -38.58 -39.74 15.77
CA THR A 62 -37.56 -40.38 14.92
C THR A 62 -37.12 -41.71 15.49
N GLU A 63 -36.92 -41.80 16.82
CA GLU A 63 -36.54 -43.05 17.48
C GLU A 63 -37.65 -44.09 17.38
N ALA A 64 -38.91 -43.70 17.56
CA ALA A 64 -40.07 -44.57 17.35
C ALA A 64 -40.17 -45.03 15.89
N ALA A 65 -39.98 -44.14 14.91
CA ALA A 65 -39.99 -44.47 13.49
C ALA A 65 -38.87 -45.45 13.11
N LEU A 66 -37.67 -45.27 13.66
CA LEU A 66 -36.54 -46.20 13.46
C LEU A 66 -36.82 -47.58 14.07
N ARG A 67 -37.34 -47.64 15.30
CA ARG A 67 -37.79 -48.91 15.91
C ARG A 67 -38.86 -49.58 15.07
N GLY A 68 -39.84 -48.83 14.59
CA GLY A 68 -40.89 -49.30 13.68
C GLY A 68 -40.34 -49.89 12.39
N ARG A 69 -39.38 -49.20 11.75
CA ARG A 69 -38.72 -49.70 10.54
C ARG A 69 -37.96 -51.00 10.79
N MET A 70 -37.17 -51.06 11.87
CA MET A 70 -36.42 -52.26 12.24
C MET A 70 -37.35 -53.44 12.56
N TYR A 71 -38.44 -53.18 13.27
CA TYR A 71 -39.45 -54.19 13.58
C TYR A 71 -40.08 -54.76 12.31
N VAL A 72 -40.56 -53.89 11.41
CA VAL A 72 -41.17 -54.30 10.13
C VAL A 72 -40.17 -55.08 9.26
N GLN A 73 -38.90 -54.69 9.23
CA GLN A 73 -37.87 -55.42 8.48
C GLN A 73 -37.65 -56.84 9.02
N ALA A 74 -37.73 -57.03 10.34
CA ALA A 74 -37.55 -58.30 11.03
C ALA A 74 -38.75 -59.27 10.91
N ILE A 75 -39.92 -58.80 10.45
CA ILE A 75 -41.08 -59.67 10.18
C ILE A 75 -40.69 -60.69 9.10
N ASP A 76 -41.02 -61.96 9.32
CA ASP A 76 -40.74 -63.03 8.36
C ASP A 76 -41.48 -62.77 7.03
N GLY A 77 -40.73 -62.79 5.93
CA GLY A 77 -41.24 -62.52 4.59
C GLY A 77 -41.92 -63.72 3.93
N SER A 78 -41.87 -64.91 4.54
CA SER A 78 -42.40 -66.16 3.96
C SER A 78 -43.90 -66.11 3.61
N CYS A 79 -44.66 -65.23 4.27
CA CYS A 79 -46.10 -65.05 4.07
C CYS A 79 -46.47 -63.93 3.08
N ILE A 80 -45.49 -63.26 2.47
CA ILE A 80 -45.71 -62.12 1.56
C ILE A 80 -45.58 -62.57 0.11
N ALA A 81 -46.51 -62.11 -0.73
CA ALA A 81 -46.45 -62.37 -2.17
C ALA A 81 -45.15 -61.80 -2.76
N PRO A 82 -44.33 -62.60 -3.47
CA PRO A 82 -43.13 -62.11 -4.10
C PRO A 82 -43.47 -61.13 -5.23
N MET A 83 -42.56 -60.18 -5.50
CA MET A 83 -42.70 -59.29 -6.65
C MET A 83 -42.70 -60.12 -7.94
N ASP A 84 -43.66 -59.87 -8.81
CA ASP A 84 -43.74 -60.52 -10.11
C ASP A 84 -42.63 -60.00 -11.03
N GLN A 85 -41.83 -60.91 -11.60
CA GLN A 85 -40.71 -60.55 -12.46
C GLN A 85 -41.20 -59.85 -13.75
N ASP A 86 -42.35 -60.27 -14.28
CA ASP A 86 -42.94 -59.64 -15.46
C ASP A 86 -43.36 -58.18 -15.16
N GLN A 87 -43.68 -57.86 -13.91
CA GLN A 87 -43.96 -56.49 -13.49
C GLN A 87 -42.70 -55.64 -13.43
N MET A 88 -41.58 -56.20 -12.94
CA MET A 88 -40.29 -55.51 -12.93
C MET A 88 -39.80 -55.23 -14.35
N ASP A 89 -39.95 -56.19 -15.26
CA ASP A 89 -39.55 -56.05 -16.65
C ASP A 89 -40.39 -54.99 -17.39
N ARG A 90 -41.70 -54.88 -17.08
CA ARG A 90 -42.55 -53.77 -17.56
C ARG A 90 -42.05 -52.42 -17.06
N ILE A 91 -41.68 -52.31 -15.79
CA ILE A 91 -41.15 -51.06 -15.21
C ILE A 91 -39.82 -50.69 -15.88
N LEU A 92 -38.92 -51.67 -16.06
CA LEU A 92 -37.67 -51.47 -16.79
C LEU A 92 -37.92 -51.04 -18.23
N GLY A 93 -38.89 -51.63 -18.92
CA GLY A 93 -39.26 -51.26 -20.28
C GLY A 93 -39.71 -49.79 -20.45
N LEU A 94 -40.35 -49.20 -19.43
CA LEU A 94 -40.74 -47.78 -19.44
C LEU A 94 -39.56 -46.82 -19.27
N VAL A 95 -38.46 -47.32 -18.67
CA VAL A 95 -37.33 -46.51 -18.21
C VAL A 95 -36.10 -46.72 -19.11
N ALA A 96 -35.95 -47.90 -19.71
CA ALA A 96 -34.78 -48.37 -20.46
C ALA A 96 -34.37 -47.46 -21.64
N GLY A 97 -35.31 -46.75 -22.27
CA GLY A 97 -35.00 -45.83 -23.38
C GLY A 97 -34.24 -44.55 -22.97
N SER A 98 -34.10 -44.28 -21.66
CA SER A 98 -33.55 -43.03 -21.14
C SER A 98 -32.17 -43.15 -20.47
N PHE A 99 -31.59 -44.35 -20.39
CA PHE A 99 -30.33 -44.59 -19.68
C PHE A 99 -29.20 -45.07 -20.61
N PRO A 100 -27.99 -44.47 -20.53
CA PRO A 100 -26.80 -44.95 -21.24
C PRO A 100 -26.33 -46.33 -20.73
N LEU A 101 -25.77 -47.16 -21.62
CA LEU A 101 -25.26 -48.51 -21.30
C LEU A 101 -24.19 -48.54 -20.17
N THR A 102 -23.49 -47.44 -19.94
CA THR A 102 -22.52 -47.29 -18.83
C THR A 102 -23.16 -47.22 -17.45
N SER A 103 -24.48 -47.04 -17.35
CA SER A 103 -25.22 -46.89 -16.09
C SER A 103 -25.98 -48.15 -15.66
N LEU A 104 -25.74 -49.30 -16.30
CA LEU A 104 -26.43 -50.56 -16.00
C LEU A 104 -26.32 -50.99 -14.53
N HIS A 105 -25.16 -50.81 -13.89
CA HIS A 105 -24.99 -51.11 -12.46
C HIS A 105 -25.91 -50.25 -11.56
N LEU A 106 -26.18 -49.00 -11.95
CA LEU A 106 -27.12 -48.13 -11.21
C LEU A 106 -28.56 -48.61 -11.41
N VAL A 107 -28.90 -49.10 -12.60
CA VAL A 107 -30.22 -49.67 -12.88
C VAL A 107 -30.44 -50.95 -12.07
N GLU A 108 -29.45 -51.84 -12.00
CA GLU A 108 -29.49 -53.04 -11.15
C GLU A 108 -29.58 -52.73 -9.65
N GLN A 109 -28.91 -51.66 -9.20
CA GLN A 109 -29.06 -51.21 -7.83
C GLN A 109 -30.47 -50.69 -7.56
N CYS A 110 -31.01 -49.88 -8.47
CA CYS A 110 -32.37 -49.32 -8.36
C CYS A 110 -33.44 -50.42 -8.40
N THR A 111 -33.31 -51.46 -9.23
CA THR A 111 -34.28 -52.57 -9.26
C THR A 111 -34.29 -53.33 -7.95
N ARG A 112 -33.12 -53.63 -7.38
CA ARG A 112 -33.02 -54.25 -6.06
C ARG A 112 -33.65 -53.37 -4.97
N GLU A 113 -33.40 -52.06 -5.00
CA GLU A 113 -34.02 -51.12 -4.06
C GLU A 113 -35.55 -51.09 -4.21
N VAL A 114 -36.09 -51.15 -5.42
CA VAL A 114 -37.54 -51.23 -5.68
C VAL A 114 -38.13 -52.53 -5.13
N GLU A 115 -37.45 -53.67 -5.32
CA GLU A 115 -37.87 -54.95 -4.73
C GLU A 115 -37.88 -54.89 -3.20
N GLU A 116 -36.80 -54.39 -2.59
CA GLU A 116 -36.72 -54.22 -1.13
C GLU A 116 -37.84 -53.31 -0.60
N LEU A 117 -38.13 -52.21 -1.30
CA LEU A 117 -39.21 -51.28 -0.95
C LEU A 117 -40.59 -51.92 -1.08
N TYR A 118 -40.80 -52.77 -2.08
CA TYR A 118 -42.04 -53.54 -2.26
C TYR A 118 -42.27 -54.47 -1.06
N TYR A 119 -41.29 -55.30 -0.72
CA TYR A 119 -41.38 -56.21 0.42
C TYR A 119 -41.57 -55.45 1.73
N PHE A 120 -40.82 -54.37 1.94
CA PHE A 120 -40.97 -53.53 3.13
C PHE A 120 -42.36 -52.92 3.23
N SER A 121 -42.93 -52.45 2.12
CA SER A 121 -44.25 -51.84 2.08
C SER A 121 -45.35 -52.86 2.38
N LEU A 122 -45.24 -54.09 1.88
CA LEU A 122 -46.17 -55.17 2.18
C LEU A 122 -46.08 -55.64 3.63
N LYS A 123 -44.86 -55.84 4.16
CA LYS A 123 -44.63 -56.13 5.59
C LYS A 123 -45.27 -55.06 6.47
N ARG A 124 -45.09 -53.79 6.11
CA ARG A 124 -45.68 -52.65 6.82
C ARG A 124 -47.20 -52.64 6.76
N ALA A 125 -47.79 -52.89 5.59
CA ALA A 125 -49.24 -52.94 5.44
C ALA A 125 -49.87 -54.09 6.23
N GLN A 126 -49.23 -55.26 6.24
CA GLN A 126 -49.64 -56.39 7.06
C GLN A 126 -49.53 -56.06 8.56
N HIS A 127 -48.39 -55.52 9.00
CA HIS A 127 -48.19 -55.09 10.38
C HIS A 127 -49.25 -54.08 10.83
N TRP A 128 -49.58 -53.09 10.00
CA TRP A 128 -50.65 -52.14 10.29
C TRP A 128 -52.04 -52.78 10.36
N ARG A 129 -52.32 -53.82 9.57
CA ARG A 129 -53.56 -54.59 9.66
C ARG A 129 -53.63 -55.38 10.97
N GLU A 130 -52.53 -55.99 11.41
CA GLU A 130 -52.45 -56.72 12.68
C GLU A 130 -52.63 -55.78 13.89
N LEU A 131 -52.08 -54.57 13.81
CA LEU A 131 -52.24 -53.50 14.81
C LEU A 131 -53.68 -52.97 14.94
N ALA A 132 -54.60 -53.33 14.03
CA ALA A 132 -56.01 -52.99 14.17
C ALA A 132 -56.68 -53.79 15.32
N GLY A 133 -56.07 -54.87 15.81
CA GLY A 133 -56.53 -55.62 16.98
C GLY A 133 -56.14 -54.97 18.31
N SER A 134 -57.09 -54.85 19.25
CA SER A 134 -56.89 -54.16 20.54
C SER A 134 -55.77 -54.74 21.42
N GLU A 135 -55.45 -56.04 21.29
CA GLU A 135 -54.38 -56.70 22.06
C GLU A 135 -52.98 -56.40 21.48
N GLU A 136 -52.85 -56.37 20.16
CA GLU A 136 -51.59 -56.05 19.48
C GLU A 136 -51.25 -54.56 19.59
N GLN A 137 -52.25 -53.68 19.63
CA GLN A 137 -52.04 -52.25 19.88
C GLN A 137 -51.40 -52.00 21.25
N ARG A 138 -51.82 -52.72 22.30
CA ARG A 138 -51.19 -52.64 23.63
C ARG A 138 -49.76 -53.15 23.62
N ARG A 139 -49.47 -54.23 22.88
CA ARG A 139 -48.10 -54.76 22.72
C ARG A 139 -47.19 -53.76 22.00
N ALA A 140 -47.69 -53.10 20.98
CA ALA A 140 -46.97 -52.10 20.22
C ALA A 140 -46.68 -50.83 21.03
N GLU A 141 -47.62 -50.40 21.87
CA GLU A 141 -47.43 -49.29 22.83
C GLU A 141 -46.30 -49.60 23.83
N VAL A 142 -46.26 -50.83 24.37
CA VAL A 142 -45.19 -51.28 25.29
C VAL A 142 -43.82 -51.30 24.60
N LEU A 143 -43.76 -51.65 23.32
CA LEU A 143 -42.54 -51.67 22.51
C LEU A 143 -42.13 -50.28 21.97
N GLY A 144 -42.94 -49.23 22.19
CA GLY A 144 -42.68 -47.89 21.70
C GLY A 144 -42.70 -47.78 20.17
N LEU A 145 -43.52 -48.60 19.51
CA LEU A 145 -43.72 -48.59 18.07
C LEU A 145 -44.66 -47.44 17.66
N PRO A 146 -44.50 -46.89 16.44
CA PRO A 146 -45.34 -45.79 15.99
C PRO A 146 -46.79 -46.28 15.76
N PRO A 147 -47.80 -45.46 16.14
CA PRO A 147 -49.19 -45.81 15.88
C PRO A 147 -49.45 -45.88 14.36
N PRO A 148 -50.35 -46.75 13.89
CA PRO A 148 -50.68 -46.79 12.47
C PRO A 148 -51.46 -45.52 12.06
N PRO A 149 -51.43 -45.14 10.77
CA PRO A 149 -52.12 -43.96 10.27
C PRO A 149 -53.60 -43.95 10.64
N SER A 150 -54.12 -42.79 11.09
CA SER A 150 -55.53 -42.62 11.49
C SER A 150 -56.54 -43.03 10.41
N SER A 151 -56.14 -42.99 9.14
CA SER A 151 -56.93 -43.42 7.99
C SER A 151 -57.25 -44.91 7.97
N LEU A 152 -56.46 -45.77 8.61
CA LEU A 152 -56.74 -47.21 8.68
C LEU A 152 -57.84 -47.54 9.70
N PHE A 153 -57.97 -46.75 10.76
CA PHE A 153 -59.03 -46.92 11.76
C PHE A 153 -60.39 -46.37 11.30
N ALA A 154 -60.40 -45.44 10.35
CA ALA A 154 -61.62 -44.90 9.76
C ALA A 154 -62.46 -45.97 9.04
N PHE A 155 -61.83 -47.05 8.56
CA PHE A 155 -62.52 -48.17 7.90
C PHE A 155 -62.98 -49.28 8.86
N SER A 156 -62.61 -49.25 10.13
CA SER A 156 -62.93 -50.31 11.10
C SER A 156 -64.17 -50.01 11.96
N THR A 157 -64.68 -48.77 11.96
CA THR A 157 -65.85 -48.35 12.75
C THR A 157 -67.21 -48.51 12.03
N ALA A 158 -67.24 -49.11 10.85
CA ALA A 158 -68.48 -49.34 10.10
C ALA A 158 -68.73 -50.83 9.81
N LEU A 159 -69.08 -51.60 10.84
CA LEU A 159 -69.80 -52.87 10.67
C LEU A 159 -71.00 -52.90 11.62
N PRO A 160 -72.25 -52.71 11.13
CA PRO A 160 -73.41 -53.29 11.76
C PRO A 160 -73.38 -54.80 11.48
N ALA A 161 -73.45 -55.58 12.55
CA ALA A 161 -73.60 -57.03 12.47
C ALA A 161 -75.02 -57.38 11.97
N THR A 162 -75.25 -57.38 10.66
CA THR A 162 -76.33 -58.14 9.99
C THR A 162 -76.19 -57.99 8.48
N GLY A 163 -76.18 -59.10 7.75
CA GLY A 163 -76.56 -59.12 6.33
C GLY A 163 -75.51 -59.72 5.41
N VAL A 164 -75.85 -60.87 4.85
CA VAL A 164 -75.17 -61.57 3.77
C VAL A 164 -74.98 -60.63 2.57
N GLY A 165 -73.72 -60.33 2.26
CA GLY A 165 -73.31 -59.53 1.11
C GLY A 165 -71.79 -59.43 1.12
N GLU A 166 -71.15 -59.87 0.05
CA GLU A 166 -69.71 -59.93 -0.13
C GLU A 166 -69.00 -58.64 0.34
N PRO A 167 -67.83 -58.73 0.98
CA PRO A 167 -67.07 -57.55 1.38
C PRO A 167 -66.73 -56.73 0.13
N ARG A 168 -67.23 -55.49 0.06
CA ARG A 168 -66.88 -54.54 -1.00
C ARG A 168 -65.38 -54.23 -0.93
N ALA A 169 -64.58 -55.02 -1.64
CA ALA A 169 -63.17 -54.79 -1.93
C ALA A 169 -62.94 -53.61 -2.91
N SER A 170 -63.85 -52.63 -2.96
CA SER A 170 -63.95 -51.64 -4.04
C SER A 170 -63.23 -50.31 -3.77
N LEU A 171 -62.53 -50.15 -2.65
CA LEU A 171 -61.81 -48.91 -2.30
C LEU A 171 -60.34 -49.14 -1.91
N LEU A 172 -59.78 -50.32 -2.22
CA LEU A 172 -58.34 -50.55 -2.21
C LEU A 172 -57.77 -50.15 -3.57
N CYS A 173 -57.78 -48.85 -3.87
CA CYS A 173 -57.06 -48.35 -5.04
C CYS A 173 -55.56 -48.44 -4.75
N GLY A 174 -54.83 -49.27 -5.50
CA GLY A 174 -53.36 -49.37 -5.45
C GLY A 174 -52.62 -48.13 -5.99
N THR A 175 -53.34 -47.04 -6.23
CA THR A 175 -52.86 -45.76 -6.76
C THR A 175 -53.26 -44.65 -5.81
N ILE A 176 -52.29 -43.83 -5.41
CA ILE A 176 -52.52 -42.59 -4.66
C ILE A 176 -53.08 -41.55 -5.62
N ASP A 177 -54.19 -40.90 -5.27
CA ASP A 177 -54.69 -39.73 -6.01
C ASP A 177 -53.64 -38.61 -5.95
N THR A 178 -52.96 -38.37 -7.07
CA THR A 178 -52.07 -37.22 -7.21
C THR A 178 -52.90 -35.99 -7.59
N PRO A 179 -52.80 -34.86 -6.87
CA PRO A 179 -53.47 -33.64 -7.30
C PRO A 179 -52.96 -33.24 -8.69
N SER A 180 -53.84 -32.66 -9.51
CA SER A 180 -53.53 -32.29 -10.90
C SER A 180 -52.18 -31.56 -10.99
N PRO A 181 -51.28 -31.90 -11.93
CA PRO A 181 -49.93 -31.38 -11.94
C PRO A 181 -49.92 -29.87 -12.15
N ASN A 182 -49.63 -29.12 -11.07
CA ASN A 182 -49.39 -27.67 -11.08
C ASN A 182 -48.18 -27.26 -11.95
N PHE A 183 -47.49 -28.22 -12.55
CA PHE A 183 -46.35 -28.00 -13.44
C PHE A 183 -46.64 -27.00 -14.55
N ARG A 184 -47.82 -27.03 -15.19
CA ARG A 184 -48.14 -26.09 -16.27
C ARG A 184 -48.25 -24.66 -15.76
N VAL A 185 -48.95 -24.46 -14.65
CA VAL A 185 -49.10 -23.15 -13.99
C VAL A 185 -47.74 -22.64 -13.51
N SER A 186 -46.92 -23.49 -12.88
CA SER A 186 -45.57 -23.11 -12.45
C SER A 186 -44.64 -22.80 -13.63
N ARG A 187 -44.77 -23.55 -14.73
CA ARG A 187 -43.99 -23.31 -15.95
C ARG A 187 -44.39 -22.01 -16.64
N GLU A 188 -45.68 -21.72 -16.74
CA GLU A 188 -46.19 -20.44 -17.25
C GLU A 188 -45.74 -19.28 -16.37
N PHE A 189 -45.85 -19.41 -15.05
CA PHE A 189 -45.37 -18.43 -14.08
C PHE A 189 -43.85 -18.15 -14.22
N ILE A 190 -43.03 -19.19 -14.38
CA ILE A 190 -41.58 -19.04 -14.62
C ILE A 190 -41.34 -18.42 -15.99
N ALA A 191 -42.04 -18.88 -17.04
CA ALA A 191 -41.88 -18.35 -18.39
C ALA A 191 -42.23 -16.86 -18.49
N GLU A 192 -43.18 -16.38 -17.68
CA GLU A 192 -43.59 -14.98 -17.61
C GLU A 192 -42.64 -14.09 -16.78
N ASN A 193 -41.94 -14.65 -15.79
CA ASN A 193 -41.14 -13.89 -14.84
C ASN A 193 -39.62 -14.01 -15.05
N LEU A 194 -39.14 -15.03 -15.75
CA LEU A 194 -37.73 -15.24 -16.00
C LEU A 194 -37.37 -14.66 -17.38
N PHE A 195 -36.38 -13.78 -17.47
CA PHE A 195 -35.97 -13.24 -18.78
C PHE A 195 -35.27 -14.25 -19.68
N GLN A 196 -34.70 -15.32 -19.09
CA GLN A 196 -33.94 -16.34 -19.80
C GLN A 196 -34.83 -17.31 -20.61
N THR A 197 -36.14 -17.35 -20.36
CA THR A 197 -37.09 -18.17 -21.12
C THR A 197 -37.52 -17.51 -22.44
N HIS A 198 -37.41 -16.18 -22.53
CA HIS A 198 -37.79 -15.45 -23.74
C HIS A 198 -36.58 -15.32 -24.68
N ALA A 199 -36.68 -15.90 -25.88
CA ALA A 199 -35.57 -15.96 -26.85
C ALA A 199 -34.96 -14.58 -27.15
N LEU A 200 -35.78 -13.58 -27.50
CA LEU A 200 -35.28 -12.23 -27.79
C LEU A 200 -34.53 -11.58 -26.62
N LEU A 201 -35.06 -11.69 -25.38
CA LEU A 201 -34.43 -11.10 -24.21
C LEU A 201 -33.12 -11.80 -23.86
N ARG A 202 -33.10 -13.14 -23.93
CA ARG A 202 -31.86 -13.92 -23.77
C ARG A 202 -30.81 -13.50 -24.80
N ASP A 203 -31.19 -13.42 -26.07
CA ASP A 203 -30.27 -13.09 -27.16
C ASP A 203 -29.76 -11.64 -27.03
N THR A 204 -30.60 -10.70 -26.55
CA THR A 204 -30.14 -9.33 -26.24
C THR A 204 -29.15 -9.27 -25.10
N VAL A 205 -29.42 -9.93 -23.98
CA VAL A 205 -28.52 -9.95 -22.82
C VAL A 205 -27.19 -10.59 -23.21
N TYR A 206 -27.23 -11.68 -23.99
CA TYR A 206 -26.04 -12.33 -24.51
C TYR A 206 -25.24 -11.43 -25.46
N ALA A 207 -25.91 -10.70 -26.37
CA ALA A 207 -25.25 -9.75 -27.28
C ALA A 207 -24.57 -8.60 -26.50
N VAL A 208 -25.27 -7.99 -25.55
CA VAL A 208 -24.73 -6.92 -24.68
C VAL A 208 -23.54 -7.45 -23.86
N HIS A 209 -23.62 -8.68 -23.35
CA HIS A 209 -22.50 -9.29 -22.64
C HIS A 209 -21.30 -9.56 -23.55
N THR A 210 -21.53 -10.04 -24.78
CA THR A 210 -20.46 -10.37 -25.73
C THR A 210 -19.72 -9.13 -26.24
N GLN A 211 -20.43 -8.01 -26.41
CA GLN A 211 -19.85 -6.71 -26.78
C GLN A 211 -18.79 -6.22 -25.78
N TRP A 212 -18.91 -6.60 -24.50
CA TRP A 212 -17.91 -6.23 -23.49
C TRP A 212 -16.52 -6.82 -23.74
N ASN A 213 -16.41 -7.94 -24.47
CA ASN A 213 -15.13 -8.60 -24.70
C ASN A 213 -14.12 -7.71 -25.45
N GLU A 214 -14.60 -6.75 -26.24
CA GLU A 214 -13.76 -5.77 -26.94
C GLU A 214 -13.12 -4.75 -25.98
N TYR A 215 -13.76 -4.49 -24.84
CA TYR A 215 -13.34 -3.48 -23.85
C TYR A 215 -12.64 -4.08 -22.63
N ASN A 216 -12.86 -5.37 -22.35
CA ASN A 216 -12.36 -6.04 -21.14
C ASN A 216 -10.83 -6.01 -20.96
N GLY A 217 -10.07 -5.89 -22.06
CA GLY A 217 -8.60 -5.81 -22.05
C GLY A 217 -8.03 -4.39 -22.02
N GLU A 218 -8.84 -3.36 -22.20
CA GLU A 218 -8.39 -1.98 -22.36
C GLU A 218 -8.25 -1.29 -21.00
N LEU A 219 -7.12 -1.52 -20.30
CA LEU A 219 -6.86 -0.92 -18.99
C LEU A 219 -6.93 0.62 -19.03
N LEU A 220 -7.43 1.21 -17.95
CA LEU A 220 -7.60 2.68 -17.77
C LEU A 220 -6.26 3.42 -17.63
N CYS A 221 -5.19 2.71 -17.29
CA CYS A 221 -3.86 3.24 -17.08
C CYS A 221 -2.81 2.35 -17.77
N ILE A 222 -1.69 2.95 -18.13
CA ILE A 222 -0.54 2.26 -18.71
C ILE A 222 0.26 1.60 -17.59
N THR A 223 0.37 0.27 -17.63
CA THR A 223 1.06 -0.54 -16.60
C THR A 223 2.30 -1.25 -17.13
N GLN A 224 2.57 -1.12 -18.43
CA GLN A 224 3.70 -1.74 -19.10
C GLN A 224 4.40 -0.70 -19.96
N TRP A 225 5.69 -0.53 -19.72
CA TRP A 225 6.55 0.40 -20.44
C TRP A 225 7.70 -0.36 -21.08
N ASP A 226 8.07 0.02 -22.28
CA ASP A 226 9.19 -0.61 -22.96
C ASP A 226 10.52 -0.24 -22.32
N ARG A 227 11.50 -1.14 -22.45
CA ARG A 227 12.85 -0.91 -21.89
C ARG A 227 13.56 0.32 -22.43
N ARG A 228 13.11 0.85 -23.58
CA ARG A 228 13.66 2.04 -24.23
C ARG A 228 13.02 3.33 -23.74
N GLU A 229 11.84 3.24 -23.12
CA GLU A 229 11.04 4.39 -22.69
C GLU A 229 11.35 4.79 -21.25
N THR A 230 11.80 3.84 -20.42
CA THR A 230 12.25 4.10 -19.05
C THR A 230 13.77 4.32 -19.00
N PRO A 231 14.27 5.30 -18.22
CA PRO A 231 13.53 6.20 -17.34
C PRO A 231 12.95 7.40 -18.11
N MET A 232 11.78 7.88 -17.66
CA MET A 232 11.06 9.00 -18.29
C MET A 232 10.90 10.19 -17.34
N GLU A 233 10.61 11.36 -17.93
CA GLU A 233 10.25 12.54 -17.16
C GLU A 233 8.86 12.40 -16.54
N LEU A 234 8.67 12.98 -15.36
CA LEU A 234 7.40 12.91 -14.62
C LEU A 234 6.23 13.54 -15.38
N ARG A 235 6.49 14.58 -16.18
CA ARG A 235 5.49 15.24 -17.04
C ARG A 235 5.00 14.31 -18.13
N ASN A 236 5.92 13.66 -18.85
CA ASN A 236 5.59 12.72 -19.91
C ASN A 236 4.79 11.52 -19.37
N PHE A 237 5.14 11.02 -18.17
CA PHE A 237 4.38 9.97 -17.50
C PHE A 237 2.92 10.40 -17.24
N GLU A 238 2.72 11.58 -16.66
CA GLU A 238 1.37 12.10 -16.36
C GLU A 238 0.55 12.32 -17.64
N GLU A 239 1.14 12.93 -18.67
CA GLU A 239 0.46 13.19 -19.94
C GLU A 239 0.04 11.90 -20.65
N LEU A 240 0.92 10.90 -20.72
CA LEU A 240 0.61 9.61 -21.35
C LEU A 240 -0.46 8.84 -20.57
N GLN A 241 -0.40 8.85 -19.24
CA GLN A 241 -1.41 8.23 -18.40
C GLN A 241 -2.78 8.92 -18.55
N ALA A 242 -2.80 10.26 -18.54
CA ALA A 242 -4.01 11.03 -18.71
C ALA A 242 -4.62 10.82 -20.11
N HIS A 243 -3.81 10.81 -21.15
CA HIS A 243 -4.25 10.55 -22.52
C HIS A 243 -4.85 9.14 -22.66
N ARG A 244 -4.22 8.12 -22.05
CA ARG A 244 -4.74 6.76 -22.04
C ARG A 244 -6.09 6.66 -21.33
N GLY A 245 -6.18 7.19 -20.11
CA GLY A 245 -7.41 7.17 -19.32
C GLY A 245 -8.56 7.91 -20.01
N PHE A 246 -8.28 9.08 -20.59
CA PHE A 246 -9.25 9.84 -21.39
C PHE A 246 -9.74 9.05 -22.61
N SER A 247 -8.82 8.46 -23.38
CA SER A 247 -9.18 7.71 -24.60
C SER A 247 -10.05 6.49 -24.29
N VAL A 248 -9.77 5.76 -23.20
CA VAL A 248 -10.59 4.62 -22.78
C VAL A 248 -11.94 5.09 -22.23
N SER A 249 -11.96 6.17 -21.44
CA SER A 249 -13.19 6.77 -20.92
C SER A 249 -14.10 7.24 -22.06
N GLU A 250 -13.55 7.88 -23.10
CA GLU A 250 -14.30 8.33 -24.27
C GLU A 250 -14.92 7.16 -25.03
N LYS A 251 -14.15 6.06 -25.25
CA LYS A 251 -14.68 4.83 -25.85
C LYS A 251 -15.82 4.21 -25.03
N LEU A 252 -15.70 4.20 -23.70
CA LEU A 252 -16.76 3.67 -22.83
C LEU A 252 -18.01 4.57 -22.82
N GLN A 253 -17.82 5.89 -22.80
CA GLN A 253 -18.92 6.85 -22.73
C GLN A 253 -19.66 6.99 -24.06
N SER A 254 -18.94 7.02 -25.18
CA SER A 254 -19.51 7.22 -26.51
C SER A 254 -19.85 5.89 -27.17
N GLU A 255 -18.83 5.12 -27.57
CA GLU A 255 -19.00 3.91 -28.38
C GLU A 255 -19.76 2.81 -27.64
N TRP A 256 -19.29 2.42 -26.44
CA TRP A 256 -19.88 1.30 -25.70
C TRP A 256 -21.33 1.59 -25.27
N SER A 257 -21.58 2.77 -24.70
CA SER A 257 -22.94 3.17 -24.29
C SER A 257 -23.91 3.23 -25.49
N ILE A 258 -23.47 3.78 -26.62
CA ILE A 258 -24.30 3.82 -27.85
C ILE A 258 -24.55 2.41 -28.38
N ASN A 259 -23.53 1.55 -28.41
CA ASN A 259 -23.65 0.17 -28.89
C ASN A 259 -24.68 -0.63 -28.07
N ILE A 260 -24.66 -0.49 -26.74
CA ILE A 260 -25.64 -1.13 -25.86
C ILE A 260 -27.05 -0.62 -26.16
N ARG A 261 -27.22 0.71 -26.25
CA ARG A 261 -28.51 1.33 -26.56
C ARG A 261 -29.08 0.81 -27.89
N CYS A 262 -28.29 0.84 -28.96
CA CYS A 262 -28.67 0.37 -30.28
C CYS A 262 -29.02 -1.12 -30.27
N THR A 263 -28.26 -1.94 -29.54
CA THR A 263 -28.50 -3.39 -29.42
C THR A 263 -29.83 -3.68 -28.72
N ILE A 264 -30.15 -2.93 -27.66
CA ILE A 264 -31.43 -3.05 -26.95
C ILE A 264 -32.58 -2.59 -27.85
N GLN A 265 -32.45 -1.43 -28.51
CA GLN A 265 -33.48 -0.91 -29.41
C GLN A 265 -33.74 -1.88 -30.57
N ASN A 266 -32.71 -2.24 -31.34
CA ASN A 266 -32.87 -3.06 -32.56
C ASN A 266 -33.51 -4.43 -32.28
N ASN A 267 -33.15 -5.07 -31.17
CA ASN A 267 -33.63 -6.42 -30.89
C ASN A 267 -35.00 -6.45 -30.18
N LEU A 268 -35.40 -5.36 -29.52
CA LEU A 268 -36.59 -5.32 -28.68
C LEU A 268 -37.68 -4.36 -29.17
N ASP A 269 -37.43 -3.57 -30.22
CA ASP A 269 -38.41 -2.60 -30.78
C ASP A 269 -39.74 -3.26 -31.15
N LEU A 270 -39.69 -4.47 -31.70
CA LEU A 270 -40.89 -5.23 -32.07
C LEU A 270 -41.70 -5.73 -30.87
N HIS A 271 -41.09 -5.83 -29.68
CA HIS A 271 -41.69 -6.45 -28.49
C HIS A 271 -42.01 -5.44 -27.37
N PHE A 272 -41.32 -4.30 -27.32
CA PHE A 272 -41.48 -3.29 -26.28
C PHE A 272 -41.75 -1.90 -26.86
N LYS A 273 -42.63 -1.14 -26.21
CA LYS A 273 -42.91 0.26 -26.58
C LYS A 273 -41.88 1.18 -25.92
N PHE A 274 -40.93 1.68 -26.71
CA PHE A 274 -39.91 2.63 -26.24
C PHE A 274 -40.42 4.07 -26.08
N TYR A 275 -41.58 4.39 -26.65
CA TYR A 275 -42.19 5.72 -26.62
C TYR A 275 -43.34 5.84 -25.59
N GLU A 276 -43.25 5.14 -24.46
CA GLU A 276 -44.22 5.28 -23.37
C GLU A 276 -44.01 6.62 -22.63
N ASP A 277 -45.09 7.35 -22.36
CA ASP A 277 -45.10 8.67 -21.70
C ASP A 277 -45.50 8.60 -20.21
N ASN A 278 -45.97 7.45 -19.75
CA ASN A 278 -46.44 7.24 -18.39
C ASN A 278 -45.39 6.52 -17.51
N LEU A 279 -44.89 7.24 -16.50
CA LEU A 279 -43.87 6.75 -15.56
C LEU A 279 -44.35 5.55 -14.71
N GLU A 280 -45.60 5.54 -14.27
CA GLU A 280 -46.14 4.46 -13.43
C GLU A 280 -46.23 3.14 -14.21
N ARG A 281 -46.61 3.21 -15.48
CA ARG A 281 -46.62 2.03 -16.37
C ARG A 281 -45.21 1.52 -16.64
N TYR A 282 -44.25 2.42 -16.83
CA TYR A 282 -42.85 2.06 -17.01
C TYR A 282 -42.28 1.35 -15.77
N THR A 283 -42.47 1.91 -14.58
CA THR A 283 -41.92 1.32 -13.33
C THR A 283 -42.47 -0.07 -13.03
N ALA A 284 -43.74 -0.34 -13.34
CA ALA A 284 -44.34 -1.67 -13.24
C ALA A 284 -43.96 -2.62 -14.39
N SER A 285 -43.33 -2.12 -15.46
CA SER A 285 -43.07 -2.88 -16.68
C SER A 285 -41.92 -3.89 -16.54
N ARG A 286 -41.98 -4.93 -17.40
CA ARG A 286 -40.85 -5.87 -17.60
C ARG A 286 -39.60 -5.16 -18.14
N MET A 287 -39.78 -4.05 -18.85
CA MET A 287 -38.69 -3.28 -19.46
C MET A 287 -37.89 -2.52 -18.41
N CYS A 288 -38.53 -1.93 -17.40
CA CYS A 288 -37.81 -1.31 -16.28
C CYS A 288 -36.93 -2.35 -15.53
N ARG A 289 -37.46 -3.57 -15.32
CA ARG A 289 -36.68 -4.69 -14.77
C ARG A 289 -35.49 -5.08 -15.65
N LEU A 290 -35.67 -5.12 -16.98
CA LEU A 290 -34.58 -5.39 -17.92
C LEU A 290 -33.52 -4.29 -17.91
N VAL A 291 -33.91 -3.02 -17.94
CA VAL A 291 -32.98 -1.88 -17.89
C VAL A 291 -32.18 -1.90 -16.58
N ASN A 292 -32.81 -2.24 -15.46
CA ASN A 292 -32.10 -2.42 -14.19
C ASN A 292 -31.11 -3.59 -14.25
N LEU A 293 -31.46 -4.71 -14.87
CA LEU A 293 -30.54 -5.83 -15.08
C LEU A 293 -29.34 -5.43 -15.95
N VAL A 294 -29.58 -4.73 -17.07
CA VAL A 294 -28.52 -4.21 -17.94
C VAL A 294 -27.61 -3.24 -17.19
N ASN A 295 -28.19 -2.31 -16.41
CA ASN A 295 -27.40 -1.37 -15.60
C ASN A 295 -26.52 -2.10 -14.57
N VAL A 296 -27.04 -3.16 -13.91
CA VAL A 296 -26.26 -3.99 -12.99
C VAL A 296 -25.14 -4.73 -13.74
N MET A 297 -25.43 -5.27 -14.93
CA MET A 297 -24.43 -5.95 -15.74
C MET A 297 -23.32 -5.00 -16.20
N MET A 298 -23.66 -3.82 -16.72
CA MET A 298 -22.71 -2.77 -17.06
C MET A 298 -21.89 -2.34 -15.85
N THR A 299 -22.51 -2.18 -14.69
CA THR A 299 -21.82 -1.82 -13.43
C THR A 299 -20.82 -2.92 -13.04
N SER A 300 -21.21 -4.20 -13.15
CA SER A 300 -20.33 -5.33 -12.85
C SER A 300 -19.15 -5.43 -13.81
N GLN A 301 -19.36 -5.13 -15.10
CA GLN A 301 -18.32 -5.11 -16.13
C GLN A 301 -17.31 -3.99 -15.88
N LEU A 302 -17.80 -2.76 -15.64
CA LEU A 302 -16.97 -1.62 -15.27
C LEU A 302 -16.21 -1.85 -13.97
N ARG A 303 -16.83 -2.50 -12.98
CA ARG A 303 -16.17 -2.93 -11.73
C ARG A 303 -14.98 -3.83 -12.02
N GLY A 304 -15.16 -4.85 -12.87
CA GLY A 304 -14.07 -5.74 -13.27
C GLY A 304 -12.91 -5.00 -13.93
N LEU A 305 -13.19 -4.10 -14.88
CA LEU A 305 -12.16 -3.31 -15.57
C LEU A 305 -11.41 -2.36 -14.63
N LEU A 306 -12.15 -1.63 -13.79
CA LEU A 306 -11.58 -0.68 -12.84
C LEU A 306 -10.69 -1.41 -11.83
N LEU A 307 -11.20 -2.48 -11.22
CA LEU A 307 -10.43 -3.27 -10.26
C LEU A 307 -9.16 -3.85 -10.88
N THR A 308 -9.26 -4.42 -12.08
CA THR A 308 -8.10 -4.97 -12.81
C THR A 308 -7.08 -3.87 -13.11
N SER A 309 -7.54 -2.68 -13.54
CA SER A 309 -6.66 -1.53 -13.82
C SER A 309 -5.93 -1.06 -12.57
N LEU A 310 -6.62 -0.94 -11.44
CA LEU A 310 -6.03 -0.53 -10.16
C LEU A 310 -5.03 -1.57 -9.64
N GLN A 311 -5.36 -2.85 -9.72
CA GLN A 311 -4.50 -3.95 -9.29
C GLN A 311 -3.24 -4.06 -10.16
N GLU A 312 -3.39 -3.99 -11.49
CA GLU A 312 -2.25 -4.02 -12.42
C GLU A 312 -1.35 -2.78 -12.25
N PHE A 313 -1.92 -1.60 -11.98
CA PHE A 313 -1.15 -0.40 -11.69
C PHE A 313 -0.39 -0.52 -10.36
N ALA A 314 -1.06 -1.00 -9.31
CA ALA A 314 -0.42 -1.26 -8.02
C ALA A 314 0.71 -2.29 -8.16
N ALA A 315 0.47 -3.39 -8.87
CA ALA A 315 1.47 -4.40 -9.17
C ALA A 315 2.64 -3.82 -9.99
N PHE A 316 2.36 -2.94 -10.96
CA PHE A 316 3.38 -2.25 -11.74
C PHE A 316 4.29 -1.38 -10.87
N ILE A 317 3.73 -0.51 -10.02
CA ILE A 317 4.52 0.35 -9.12
C ILE A 317 5.28 -0.50 -8.09
N HIS A 318 4.67 -1.57 -7.60
CA HIS A 318 5.28 -2.49 -6.63
C HIS A 318 6.52 -3.23 -7.17
N ARG A 319 6.69 -3.36 -8.49
CA ARG A 319 7.92 -3.92 -9.10
C ARG A 319 9.16 -3.06 -8.81
N TYR A 320 8.97 -1.79 -8.46
CA TYR A 320 10.03 -0.85 -8.12
C TYR A 320 10.24 -0.73 -6.60
N ARG A 321 9.61 -1.58 -5.78
CA ARG A 321 9.82 -1.59 -4.33
C ARG A 321 11.28 -1.85 -3.99
N VAL A 322 11.71 -1.31 -2.85
CA VAL A 322 13.04 -1.60 -2.31
C VAL A 322 12.98 -2.91 -1.54
N GLU A 323 13.84 -3.87 -1.88
CA GLU A 323 13.95 -5.11 -1.13
C GLU A 323 14.97 -4.95 0.01
N PRO A 324 14.58 -5.16 1.28
CA PRO A 324 15.50 -5.05 2.40
C PRO A 324 16.60 -6.11 2.25
N ARG A 325 17.86 -5.66 2.26
CA ARG A 325 19.03 -6.55 2.17
C ARG A 325 19.52 -6.86 3.58
N VAL A 326 20.05 -8.07 3.76
CA VAL A 326 20.64 -8.52 5.04
C VAL A 326 21.80 -7.60 5.50
N ASP A 327 22.41 -6.87 4.57
CA ASP A 327 23.52 -5.94 4.80
C ASP A 327 23.10 -4.46 5.04
N ASP A 328 21.84 -4.19 5.41
CA ASP A 328 21.34 -2.85 5.78
C ASP A 328 21.86 -2.38 7.16
N THR A 329 23.18 -2.46 7.36
CA THR A 329 23.84 -1.94 8.56
C THR A 329 23.83 -0.41 8.50
N PRO A 330 23.32 0.29 9.53
CA PRO A 330 23.36 1.75 9.60
C PRO A 330 24.81 2.22 9.77
N MET A 331 25.14 3.31 9.10
CA MET A 331 26.43 3.97 9.14
C MET A 331 26.21 5.47 9.40
N ASP A 332 26.77 5.98 10.49
CA ASP A 332 26.54 7.38 10.89
C ASP A 332 27.30 8.36 9.97
N GLU A 333 28.51 7.98 9.51
CA GLU A 333 29.37 8.84 8.70
C GLU A 333 30.04 8.05 7.56
N LEU A 334 30.29 8.73 6.43
CA LEU A 334 31.00 8.12 5.31
C LEU A 334 32.49 8.06 5.61
N GLN A 335 33.16 6.99 5.18
CA GLN A 335 34.60 6.80 5.36
C GLN A 335 35.41 8.00 4.82
N GLU A 336 35.02 8.54 3.67
CA GLU A 336 35.63 9.76 3.10
C GLU A 336 35.47 10.99 4.00
N ASP A 337 34.35 11.12 4.71
CA ASP A 337 34.08 12.24 5.63
C ASP A 337 34.91 12.09 6.92
N LEU A 338 35.11 10.86 7.41
CA LEU A 338 35.99 10.55 8.54
C LEU A 338 37.45 10.88 8.22
N GLU A 339 37.95 10.43 7.07
CA GLU A 339 39.31 10.70 6.59
C GLU A 339 39.58 12.20 6.44
N GLU A 340 38.60 12.94 5.93
CA GLU A 340 38.68 14.40 5.84
C GLU A 340 38.74 15.05 7.23
N SER A 341 37.92 14.58 8.18
CA SER A 341 37.94 15.10 9.55
C SER A 341 39.28 14.86 10.25
N GLU A 342 39.91 13.70 10.01
CA GLU A 342 41.23 13.38 10.55
C GLU A 342 42.32 14.22 9.89
N HIS A 343 42.24 14.45 8.57
CA HIS A 343 43.16 15.32 7.85
C HIS A 343 43.20 16.71 8.49
N TRP A 344 42.02 17.32 8.71
CA TRP A 344 41.94 18.64 9.34
C TRP A 344 42.38 18.65 10.80
N ARG A 345 42.12 17.56 11.55
CA ARG A 345 42.62 17.39 12.92
C ARG A 345 44.15 17.41 12.96
N ARG A 346 44.80 16.58 12.13
CA ARG A 346 46.27 16.55 12.01
C ARG A 346 46.82 17.91 11.61
N ARG A 347 46.18 18.57 10.64
CA ARG A 347 46.61 19.89 10.17
C ARG A 347 46.53 20.96 11.25
N GLN A 348 45.50 20.90 12.10
CA GLN A 348 45.34 21.79 13.24
C GLN A 348 46.39 21.49 14.33
N GLU A 349 46.65 20.22 14.63
CA GLU A 349 47.69 19.80 15.59
C GLU A 349 49.09 20.28 15.16
N GLU A 350 49.46 20.09 13.89
CA GLU A 350 50.71 20.59 13.31
C GLU A 350 50.85 22.11 13.47
N TRP A 351 49.75 22.84 13.29
CA TRP A 351 49.77 24.29 13.46
C TRP A 351 49.92 24.70 14.93
N GLU A 352 49.18 24.08 15.85
CA GLU A 352 49.31 24.31 17.28
C GLU A 352 50.73 23.98 17.78
N GLU A 353 51.38 22.96 17.22
CA GLU A 353 52.78 22.64 17.46
C GLU A 353 53.73 23.71 16.95
N LYS A 354 53.54 24.18 15.71
CA LYS A 354 54.34 25.28 15.14
C LYS A 354 54.20 26.56 15.97
N GLN A 355 53.00 26.89 16.44
CA GLN A 355 52.77 28.04 17.33
C GLN A 355 53.47 27.86 18.67
N ARG A 356 53.36 26.68 19.30
CA ARG A 356 54.08 26.37 20.54
C ARG A 356 55.60 26.44 20.36
N ALA A 357 56.12 25.93 19.25
CA ALA A 357 57.55 25.99 18.93
C ALA A 357 58.02 27.43 18.69
N ALA A 358 57.25 28.24 17.96
CA ALA A 358 57.54 29.65 17.73
C ALA A 358 57.50 30.46 19.02
N MET A 359 56.52 30.22 19.90
CA MET A 359 56.46 30.85 21.24
C MET A 359 57.63 30.42 22.11
N ALA A 360 58.00 29.13 22.13
CA ALA A 360 59.15 28.65 22.87
C ALA A 360 60.47 29.23 22.34
N GLU A 361 60.59 29.40 21.02
CA GLU A 361 61.76 30.04 20.40
C GLU A 361 61.81 31.54 20.70
N ALA A 362 60.67 32.25 20.64
CA ALA A 362 60.59 33.64 21.05
C ALA A 362 60.93 33.84 22.54
N GLU A 363 60.49 32.92 23.41
CA GLU A 363 60.84 32.92 24.83
C GLU A 363 62.32 32.62 25.06
N ARG A 364 62.92 31.71 24.27
CA ARG A 364 64.37 31.49 24.27
C ARG A 364 65.14 32.73 23.83
N ILE A 365 64.75 33.38 22.74
CA ILE A 365 65.38 34.61 22.25
C ILE A 365 65.24 35.73 23.30
N ARG A 366 64.08 35.85 23.95
CA ARG A 366 63.86 36.81 25.05
C ARG A 366 64.74 36.51 26.26
N ASN A 367 64.95 35.24 26.59
CA ASN A 367 65.81 34.83 27.70
C ASN A 367 67.32 34.99 27.38
N VAL A 368 67.71 34.89 26.10
CA VAL A 368 69.10 35.11 25.64
C VAL A 368 69.40 36.61 25.48
N GLY A 369 68.42 37.45 25.10
CA GLY A 369 68.57 38.91 25.00
C GLY A 369 68.43 39.68 26.33
N GLY A 370 67.98 39.02 27.41
CA GLY A 370 67.70 39.62 28.72
C GLY A 370 68.86 39.61 29.73
N GLY A 371 70.10 39.42 29.28
CA GLY A 371 71.29 39.36 30.13
C GLY A 371 71.92 40.72 30.45
N GLY A 372 71.15 41.68 30.98
CA GLY A 372 71.70 42.99 31.36
C GLY A 372 70.72 43.87 32.13
N GLY A 373 70.76 43.81 33.47
CA GLY A 373 70.17 44.82 34.35
C GLY A 373 69.06 44.32 35.30
N ARG A 374 69.43 44.05 36.55
CA ARG A 374 68.48 43.85 37.66
C ARG A 374 67.73 45.15 37.98
N SER A 375 66.40 45.10 38.10
CA SER A 375 65.62 45.83 39.11
C SER A 375 64.25 45.20 39.28
N ARG A 376 63.86 45.04 40.54
CA ARG A 376 62.73 44.25 41.04
C ARG A 376 61.57 45.19 41.36
N GLN A 377 60.42 45.03 40.71
CA GLN A 377 59.12 45.34 41.30
C GLN A 377 58.00 44.63 40.52
N GLN A 378 57.48 43.59 41.14
CA GLN A 378 56.41 42.73 40.65
C GLN A 378 55.16 43.12 41.43
N LYS A 379 54.15 43.68 40.76
CA LYS A 379 52.81 43.82 41.33
C LYS A 379 51.74 43.73 40.23
N ASN A 380 51.04 42.60 40.28
CA ASN A 380 49.67 42.33 39.86
C ASN A 380 49.22 42.78 38.47
N VAL A 381 49.26 41.84 37.52
CA VAL A 381 48.24 41.74 36.47
C VAL A 381 47.49 40.42 36.69
N LEU A 382 46.16 40.54 36.65
CA LEU A 382 45.16 39.50 36.85
C LEU A 382 45.31 38.31 35.88
N PRO A 383 44.65 37.16 36.14
CA PRO A 383 44.79 35.94 35.33
C PRO A 383 44.35 36.19 33.87
N PRO A 384 44.87 35.41 32.90
CA PRO A 384 44.39 35.49 31.53
C PRO A 384 42.87 35.22 31.53
N LEU A 385 42.12 36.20 31.02
CA LEU A 385 40.75 35.98 30.56
C LEU A 385 40.77 34.75 29.65
N GLU A 386 39.86 33.81 29.87
CA GLU A 386 39.62 32.68 28.98
C GLU A 386 39.46 33.22 27.55
N GLU A 387 40.54 33.13 26.77
CA GLU A 387 40.50 33.35 25.33
C GLU A 387 39.52 32.32 24.79
N LYS A 388 38.32 32.78 24.43
CA LYS A 388 37.39 31.99 23.63
C LYS A 388 38.19 31.46 22.45
N LYS A 389 38.50 30.16 22.43
CA LYS A 389 39.23 29.52 21.33
C LYS A 389 38.58 29.97 20.02
N GLU A 390 39.22 30.91 19.33
CA GLU A 390 38.67 31.43 18.10
C GLU A 390 38.72 30.31 17.09
N VAL A 391 37.54 29.88 16.63
CA VAL A 391 37.45 28.86 15.59
C VAL A 391 38.13 29.42 14.34
N PRO A 392 39.06 28.65 13.71
CA PRO A 392 39.73 29.10 12.50
C PRO A 392 38.74 29.61 11.47
N TYR A 393 39.09 30.70 10.78
CA TYR A 393 38.17 31.42 9.88
C TYR A 393 37.53 30.50 8.82
N VAL A 394 38.29 29.52 8.36
CA VAL A 394 37.89 28.47 7.40
C VAL A 394 36.57 27.81 7.79
N TRP A 395 36.32 27.57 9.07
CA TRP A 395 35.12 26.89 9.55
C TRP A 395 33.93 27.84 9.74
N ARG A 396 34.18 29.16 9.81
CA ARG A 396 33.14 30.20 9.83
C ARG A 396 32.38 30.28 8.51
N LEU A 397 33.00 29.81 7.41
CA LEU A 397 32.35 29.66 6.10
C LEU A 397 31.18 28.66 6.12
N GLY A 398 31.12 27.78 7.11
CA GLY A 398 30.02 26.84 7.33
C GLY A 398 30.51 25.43 7.63
N THR A 399 29.74 24.72 8.45
CA THR A 399 29.90 23.28 8.72
C THR A 399 28.53 22.63 8.61
N PHE A 400 28.45 21.51 7.89
CA PHE A 400 27.22 20.73 7.77
C PHE A 400 27.34 19.49 8.66
N ARG A 401 26.26 19.16 9.38
CA ARG A 401 26.15 17.92 10.14
C ARG A 401 25.13 17.04 9.46
N ASN A 402 25.51 15.79 9.21
CA ASN A 402 24.58 14.78 8.72
C ASN A 402 23.45 14.59 9.75
N HIS A 403 22.21 14.47 9.27
CA HIS A 403 21.03 14.27 10.11
C HIS A 403 20.37 12.92 9.84
N LEU A 404 20.53 12.42 8.62
CA LEU A 404 20.11 11.10 8.18
C LEU A 404 21.29 10.13 8.29
N ARG A 405 21.04 8.98 8.90
CA ARG A 405 21.99 7.86 8.88
C ARG A 405 22.10 7.30 7.47
N TYR A 406 23.32 7.05 7.03
CA TYR A 406 23.54 6.34 5.77
C TYR A 406 23.30 4.85 5.98
N THR A 407 22.84 4.16 4.95
CA THR A 407 22.82 2.69 4.94
C THR A 407 23.88 2.18 3.97
N LYS A 408 24.62 1.13 4.38
CA LYS A 408 25.70 0.57 3.56
C LYS A 408 25.23 0.23 2.14
N ARG A 409 24.01 -0.31 2.03
CA ARG A 409 23.32 -0.58 0.77
C ARG A 409 23.22 0.65 -0.13
N VAL A 410 22.77 1.79 0.39
CA VAL A 410 22.59 3.02 -0.40
C VAL A 410 23.93 3.57 -0.88
N VAL A 411 24.96 3.52 -0.03
CA VAL A 411 26.33 3.94 -0.40
C VAL A 411 26.86 3.07 -1.53
N GLU A 412 26.73 1.75 -1.44
CA GLU A 412 27.13 0.82 -2.49
C GLU A 412 26.36 1.03 -3.80
N MET A 413 25.03 1.23 -3.72
CA MET A 413 24.20 1.54 -4.89
C MET A 413 24.60 2.85 -5.57
N THR A 414 24.95 3.86 -4.77
CA THR A 414 25.38 5.16 -5.25
C THR A 414 26.70 5.06 -6.03
N MET A 415 27.60 4.17 -5.60
CA MET A 415 28.91 3.97 -6.22
C MET A 415 28.90 2.98 -7.40
N ASN A 416 28.03 1.97 -7.37
CA ASN A 416 28.02 0.90 -8.36
C ASN A 416 26.59 0.55 -8.83
N PRO A 417 26.02 1.34 -9.75
CA PRO A 417 24.67 1.14 -10.25
C PRO A 417 24.61 0.00 -11.29
N LYS A 418 24.67 -1.26 -10.86
CA LYS A 418 24.55 -2.43 -11.76
C LYS A 418 23.14 -3.00 -11.77
N GLY A 419 22.54 -3.06 -12.96
CA GLY A 419 21.34 -3.87 -13.25
C GLY A 419 19.98 -3.22 -12.97
N LEU A 420 19.92 -2.07 -12.30
CA LEU A 420 18.67 -1.38 -11.97
C LEU A 420 18.03 -0.69 -13.18
N ARG A 421 16.69 -0.67 -13.20
CA ARG A 421 15.86 -0.03 -14.23
C ARG A 421 14.92 0.97 -13.57
N PRO A 422 15.35 2.23 -13.42
CA PRO A 422 14.52 3.27 -12.82
C PRO A 422 13.35 3.66 -13.73
N LEU A 423 12.28 4.14 -13.10
CA LEU A 423 11.08 4.63 -13.77
C LEU A 423 11.18 6.11 -14.09
N PHE A 424 11.59 6.94 -13.13
CA PHE A 424 11.60 8.39 -13.25
C PHE A 424 13.01 8.98 -13.31
N VAL A 425 13.18 10.03 -14.10
CA VAL A 425 14.36 10.89 -14.08
C VAL A 425 14.14 12.04 -13.10
N LEU A 426 15.08 12.23 -12.19
CA LEU A 426 15.15 13.36 -11.27
C LEU A 426 16.46 14.11 -11.49
N ASN A 427 16.42 15.43 -11.39
CA ASN A 427 17.61 16.26 -11.46
C ASN A 427 17.93 16.79 -10.06
N LEU A 428 19.19 16.67 -9.65
CA LEU A 428 19.69 17.34 -8.46
C LEU A 428 20.16 18.73 -8.87
N VAL A 429 19.47 19.75 -8.38
CA VAL A 429 19.68 21.15 -8.78
C VAL A 429 19.91 22.03 -7.56
N GLU A 430 20.52 23.18 -7.81
CA GLU A 430 20.57 24.27 -6.85
C GLU A 430 19.28 25.10 -6.94
N ASP A 431 18.62 25.30 -5.81
CA ASP A 431 17.52 26.25 -5.66
C ASP A 431 17.72 27.06 -4.37
N ALA A 432 17.71 28.39 -4.47
CA ALA A 432 17.91 29.31 -3.36
C ALA A 432 19.11 28.96 -2.42
N GLY A 433 20.24 28.54 -2.99
CA GLY A 433 21.44 28.16 -2.23
C GLY A 433 21.33 26.81 -1.50
N ARG A 434 20.34 25.98 -1.85
CA ARG A 434 20.14 24.63 -1.31
C ARG A 434 20.11 23.60 -2.43
N VAL A 435 20.53 22.39 -2.09
CA VAL A 435 20.46 21.25 -3.02
C VAL A 435 19.09 20.62 -2.92
N VAL A 436 18.32 20.62 -4.00
CA VAL A 436 16.95 20.08 -4.06
C VAL A 436 16.72 19.20 -5.29
N PHE A 437 15.70 18.34 -5.23
CA PHE A 437 15.26 17.54 -6.37
C PHE A 437 14.28 18.32 -7.25
N SER A 438 14.47 18.24 -8.56
CA SER A 438 13.52 18.73 -9.56
C SER A 438 13.21 17.61 -10.56
N PRO A 439 11.97 17.10 -10.61
CA PRO A 439 10.83 17.37 -9.70
C PRO A 439 11.08 16.88 -8.26
N SER A 440 10.29 17.34 -7.29
CA SER A 440 10.46 16.87 -5.90
C SER A 440 9.92 15.44 -5.71
N LEU A 441 10.42 14.73 -4.69
CA LEU A 441 9.94 13.38 -4.36
C LEU A 441 8.46 13.37 -3.98
N GLU A 442 7.98 14.43 -3.33
CA GLU A 442 6.57 14.62 -3.00
C GLU A 442 5.72 14.84 -4.26
N ASP A 443 6.22 15.60 -5.24
CA ASP A 443 5.53 15.80 -6.51
C ASP A 443 5.39 14.49 -7.29
N VAL A 444 6.43 13.65 -7.31
CA VAL A 444 6.36 12.30 -7.90
C VAL A 444 5.28 11.48 -7.18
N SER A 445 5.35 11.40 -5.86
CA SER A 445 4.39 10.64 -5.05
C SER A 445 2.95 11.10 -5.31
N ARG A 446 2.71 12.40 -5.30
CA ARG A 446 1.40 13.00 -5.57
C ARG A 446 0.90 12.67 -6.97
N LYS A 447 1.73 12.81 -8.01
CA LYS A 447 1.32 12.53 -9.40
C LYS A 447 1.08 11.04 -9.65
N VAL A 448 1.90 10.15 -9.09
CA VAL A 448 1.66 8.70 -9.18
C VAL A 448 0.35 8.31 -8.50
N LYS A 449 0.07 8.86 -7.31
CA LYS A 449 -1.22 8.66 -6.62
C LYS A 449 -2.38 9.25 -7.41
N ALA A 450 -2.20 10.41 -8.04
CA ALA A 450 -3.23 11.04 -8.87
C ALA A 450 -3.61 10.18 -10.09
N VAL A 451 -2.66 9.43 -10.68
CA VAL A 451 -2.99 8.46 -11.74
C VAL A 451 -3.89 7.34 -11.22
N PHE A 452 -3.61 6.83 -10.01
CA PHE A 452 -4.46 5.82 -9.37
C PHE A 452 -5.87 6.34 -9.09
N GLU A 453 -6.00 7.55 -8.53
CA GLU A 453 -7.30 8.16 -8.25
C GLU A 453 -8.04 8.57 -9.54
N GLY A 454 -7.31 8.97 -10.59
CA GLY A 454 -7.87 9.32 -11.89
C GLY A 454 -8.67 8.18 -12.55
N CYS A 455 -8.32 6.92 -12.27
CA CYS A 455 -9.10 5.76 -12.72
C CYS A 455 -10.58 5.80 -12.27
N PHE A 456 -10.86 6.35 -11.08
CA PHE A 456 -12.24 6.56 -10.62
C PHE A 456 -12.92 7.69 -11.41
N GLU A 457 -12.22 8.80 -11.63
CA GLU A 457 -12.75 9.93 -12.40
C GLU A 457 -13.14 9.56 -13.85
N TYR A 458 -12.39 8.64 -14.47
CA TYR A 458 -12.67 8.13 -15.82
C TYR A 458 -13.90 7.22 -15.89
N THR A 459 -14.28 6.57 -14.78
CA THR A 459 -15.42 5.63 -14.73
C THR A 459 -16.68 6.26 -14.17
N ASP A 460 -16.56 7.27 -13.31
CA ASP A 460 -17.68 7.97 -12.67
C ASP A 460 -18.59 8.72 -13.66
N LYS A 461 -18.12 9.00 -14.88
CA LYS A 461 -18.84 9.74 -15.92
C LYS A 461 -19.67 8.85 -16.85
N ILE A 462 -19.81 7.56 -16.56
CA ILE A 462 -20.54 6.62 -17.43
C ILE A 462 -22.02 6.55 -17.02
N HIS A 463 -22.91 6.83 -17.98
CA HIS A 463 -24.36 6.83 -17.78
C HIS A 463 -24.96 5.43 -17.94
N GLY A 464 -26.00 5.13 -17.17
CA GLY A 464 -26.87 3.97 -17.35
C GLY A 464 -27.87 4.18 -18.49
N MET A 465 -28.65 3.15 -18.79
CA MET A 465 -29.47 3.10 -20.02
C MET A 465 -30.88 3.69 -19.89
N GLY A 466 -31.34 4.06 -18.68
CA GLY A 466 -32.76 4.41 -18.44
C GLY A 466 -33.24 5.63 -19.21
N ASP A 467 -32.65 6.79 -18.92
CA ASP A 467 -32.90 8.07 -19.58
C ASP A 467 -32.55 8.03 -21.07
N GLN A 468 -31.52 7.26 -21.43
CA GLN A 468 -31.02 7.12 -22.79
C GLN A 468 -31.94 6.32 -23.72
N LEU A 469 -32.73 5.39 -23.17
CA LEU A 469 -33.68 4.55 -23.92
C LEU A 469 -35.11 5.11 -23.92
N PHE A 470 -35.49 5.90 -22.90
CA PHE A 470 -36.85 6.42 -22.70
C PHE A 470 -36.86 7.95 -22.55
N PRO A 471 -36.61 8.72 -23.63
CA PRO A 471 -36.48 10.18 -23.57
C PRO A 471 -37.80 10.91 -23.26
N LEU A 472 -38.95 10.25 -23.47
CA LEU A 472 -40.29 10.83 -23.18
C LEU A 472 -40.67 10.73 -21.71
N LEU A 473 -39.96 9.93 -20.92
CA LEU A 473 -40.20 9.80 -19.48
C LEU A 473 -39.32 10.78 -18.70
N PRO A 474 -39.81 11.36 -17.59
CA PRO A 474 -39.03 12.23 -16.73
C PRO A 474 -38.06 11.42 -15.84
N LEU A 475 -37.22 10.58 -16.45
CA LEU A 475 -36.20 9.79 -15.77
C LEU A 475 -34.97 10.65 -15.49
N GLN A 476 -34.43 10.56 -14.28
CA GLN A 476 -33.15 11.19 -13.98
C GLN A 476 -31.99 10.37 -14.55
N PRO A 477 -30.95 11.02 -15.11
CA PRO A 477 -29.73 10.34 -15.53
C PRO A 477 -29.12 9.57 -14.36
N ARG A 478 -28.88 8.27 -14.56
CA ARG A 478 -28.27 7.42 -13.55
C ARG A 478 -26.81 7.20 -13.87
N MET A 479 -25.93 7.67 -13.01
CA MET A 479 -24.49 7.37 -13.10
C MET A 479 -24.21 5.95 -12.59
N LEU A 480 -23.40 5.20 -13.34
CA LEU A 480 -22.91 3.90 -12.90
C LEU A 480 -21.75 4.13 -11.94
N ARG A 481 -21.89 3.66 -10.69
CA ARG A 481 -20.81 3.70 -9.69
C ARG A 481 -20.32 2.27 -9.44
N PRO A 482 -19.25 1.83 -10.14
CA PRO A 482 -18.81 0.44 -10.10
C PRO A 482 -18.10 0.05 -8.80
N LEU A 483 -17.38 0.98 -8.18
CA LEU A 483 -16.58 0.77 -6.98
C LEU A 483 -16.62 1.98 -6.07
N ASP A 484 -16.45 1.73 -4.77
CA ASP A 484 -16.21 2.78 -3.79
C ASP A 484 -14.72 2.84 -3.43
N ALA A 485 -14.22 4.04 -3.10
CA ALA A 485 -12.83 4.23 -2.71
C ALA A 485 -12.45 3.50 -1.40
N SER A 486 -13.46 3.13 -0.59
CA SER A 486 -13.32 2.39 0.67
C SER A 486 -13.40 0.87 0.54
N ASP A 487 -13.57 0.35 -0.69
CA ASP A 487 -13.57 -1.10 -0.91
C ASP A 487 -12.22 -1.72 -0.48
N PRO A 488 -12.22 -2.92 0.13
CA PRO A 488 -11.01 -3.52 0.69
C PRO A 488 -9.93 -3.79 -0.37
N GLU A 489 -10.34 -4.22 -1.56
CA GLU A 489 -9.43 -4.49 -2.69
C GLU A 489 -8.76 -3.20 -3.19
N VAL A 490 -9.48 -2.07 -3.17
CA VAL A 490 -8.93 -0.75 -3.53
C VAL A 490 -7.97 -0.28 -2.46
N CYS A 491 -8.33 -0.43 -1.19
CA CYS A 491 -7.48 -0.01 -0.07
C CYS A 491 -6.17 -0.80 -0.06
N GLU A 492 -6.20 -2.09 -0.38
CA GLU A 492 -5.01 -2.93 -0.53
C GLU A 492 -4.13 -2.44 -1.69
N ALA A 493 -4.70 -2.22 -2.88
CA ALA A 493 -3.98 -1.71 -4.04
C ALA A 493 -3.36 -0.31 -3.77
N ARG A 494 -4.12 0.58 -3.14
CA ARG A 494 -3.66 1.92 -2.74
C ARG A 494 -2.49 1.81 -1.75
N SER A 495 -2.64 1.02 -0.70
CA SER A 495 -1.59 0.80 0.30
C SER A 495 -0.31 0.24 -0.31
N MET A 496 -0.44 -0.65 -1.30
CA MET A 496 0.70 -1.19 -2.05
C MET A 496 1.47 -0.10 -2.82
N VAL A 497 0.76 0.80 -3.52
CA VAL A 497 1.37 1.96 -4.21
C VAL A 497 2.04 2.89 -3.20
N GLU A 498 1.36 3.22 -2.10
CA GLU A 498 1.90 4.12 -1.09
C GLU A 498 3.17 3.59 -0.43
N LYS A 499 3.17 2.29 -0.11
CA LYS A 499 4.33 1.62 0.48
C LYS A 499 5.51 1.59 -0.49
N ALA A 500 5.28 1.21 -1.74
CA ALA A 500 6.33 1.20 -2.76
C ALA A 500 6.94 2.61 -2.95
N LEU A 501 6.12 3.66 -2.92
CA LEU A 501 6.61 5.05 -2.98
C LEU A 501 7.40 5.43 -1.73
N SER A 502 6.91 5.11 -0.52
CA SER A 502 7.61 5.47 0.72
C SER A 502 8.96 4.78 0.85
N ASP A 503 9.04 3.50 0.46
CA ASP A 503 10.27 2.72 0.55
C ASP A 503 11.37 3.29 -0.38
N ASN A 504 10.99 3.97 -1.46
CA ASN A 504 11.91 4.58 -2.42
C ASN A 504 12.42 5.98 -2.05
N VAL A 505 11.98 6.57 -0.93
CA VAL A 505 12.36 7.94 -0.52
C VAL A 505 13.72 7.98 0.18
N GLU A 506 14.08 6.93 0.92
CA GLU A 506 15.28 6.90 1.76
C GLU A 506 16.57 7.15 0.97
N ALA A 507 16.79 6.42 -0.12
CA ALA A 507 18.03 6.46 -0.87
C ALA A 507 18.30 7.82 -1.57
N PRO A 508 17.32 8.44 -2.27
CA PRO A 508 17.45 9.80 -2.76
C PRO A 508 17.75 10.83 -1.67
N LEU A 509 17.09 10.78 -0.51
CA LEU A 509 17.34 11.75 0.57
C LEU A 509 18.77 11.62 1.13
N GLN A 510 19.28 10.40 1.27
CA GLN A 510 20.69 10.18 1.64
C GLN A 510 21.64 10.78 0.58
N LEU A 511 21.35 10.60 -0.71
CA LEU A 511 22.15 11.21 -1.79
C LEU A 511 22.11 12.74 -1.74
N GLN A 512 20.94 13.34 -1.51
CA GLN A 512 20.80 14.78 -1.35
C GLN A 512 21.66 15.28 -0.19
N GLN A 513 21.66 14.57 0.93
CA GLN A 513 22.47 14.92 2.10
C GLN A 513 23.98 14.89 1.79
N MET A 514 24.45 13.93 0.97
CA MET A 514 25.85 13.87 0.54
C MET A 514 26.32 15.16 -0.14
N TYR A 515 25.42 15.85 -0.85
CA TYR A 515 25.70 17.14 -1.48
C TYR A 515 25.40 18.35 -0.57
N GLN A 516 24.44 18.25 0.35
CA GLN A 516 24.16 19.30 1.33
C GLN A 516 25.36 19.59 2.24
N THR A 517 26.27 18.61 2.41
CA THR A 517 27.58 18.83 3.05
C THR A 517 28.37 20.00 2.45
N PHE A 518 28.21 20.23 1.14
CA PHE A 518 28.84 21.33 0.41
C PHE A 518 27.92 22.55 0.24
N GLY A 519 26.73 22.55 0.87
CA GLY A 519 25.75 23.62 0.76
C GLY A 519 26.28 24.98 1.24
N TYR A 520 27.28 24.98 2.12
CA TYR A 520 27.97 26.20 2.53
C TYR A 520 28.55 26.95 1.32
N ILE A 521 29.05 26.26 0.29
CA ILE A 521 29.62 26.89 -0.92
C ILE A 521 28.55 27.68 -1.68
N LEU A 522 27.31 27.16 -1.73
CA LEU A 522 26.20 27.78 -2.45
C LEU A 522 25.61 28.98 -1.70
N GLN A 523 25.66 28.96 -0.36
CA GLN A 523 25.09 30.02 0.48
C GLN A 523 26.00 31.25 0.60
N GLN A 524 27.28 31.12 0.25
CA GLN A 524 28.24 32.22 0.37
C GLN A 524 28.08 33.24 -0.77
N ASP A 525 27.93 34.51 -0.39
CA ASP A 525 28.04 35.62 -1.32
C ASP A 525 29.51 36.01 -1.51
N THR A 526 29.97 35.89 -2.76
CA THR A 526 31.34 36.19 -3.18
C THR A 526 31.76 37.61 -2.78
N GLN A 527 30.88 38.60 -2.90
CA GLN A 527 31.21 40.01 -2.65
C GLN A 527 31.24 40.33 -1.15
N ALA A 528 30.26 39.84 -0.39
CA ALA A 528 30.24 39.97 1.06
C ALA A 528 31.48 39.32 1.69
N LEU A 529 31.85 38.12 1.22
CA LEU A 529 33.01 37.40 1.73
C LEU A 529 34.32 38.16 1.53
N VAL A 530 34.56 38.73 0.34
CA VAL A 530 35.77 39.53 0.08
C VAL A 530 35.85 40.75 0.99
N LYS A 531 34.71 41.43 1.24
CA LYS A 531 34.66 42.58 2.16
C LYS A 531 35.00 42.17 3.59
N GLU A 532 34.44 41.06 4.05
CA GLU A 532 34.73 40.53 5.40
C GLU A 532 36.21 40.17 5.56
N VAL A 533 36.77 39.46 4.57
CA VAL A 533 38.18 39.06 4.53
C VAL A 533 39.12 40.27 4.59
N ASN A 534 38.80 41.33 3.85
CA ASN A 534 39.58 42.57 3.86
C ASN A 534 39.43 43.34 5.18
N ALA A 535 38.23 43.37 5.76
CA ALA A 535 37.98 44.03 7.04
C ALA A 535 38.68 43.33 8.21
N LEU A 536 38.72 42.00 8.22
CA LEU A 536 39.39 41.19 9.24
C LEU A 536 40.91 41.09 9.06
N GLN A 537 41.44 41.57 7.92
CA GLN A 537 42.86 41.47 7.56
C GLN A 537 43.41 40.03 7.72
N LEU A 538 42.72 39.05 7.14
CA LEU A 538 43.09 37.62 7.28
C LEU A 538 44.57 37.34 6.97
N THR A 539 45.19 36.45 7.75
CA THR A 539 46.59 36.09 7.55
C THR A 539 46.78 35.27 6.26
N LEU A 540 48.00 35.22 5.71
CA LEU A 540 48.29 34.35 4.55
C LEU A 540 47.94 32.89 4.82
N LEU A 541 48.13 32.45 6.07
CA LEU A 541 47.79 31.10 6.50
C LEU A 541 46.28 30.83 6.42
N ASP A 542 45.45 31.81 6.81
CA ASP A 542 44.00 31.67 6.68
C ASP A 542 43.59 31.50 5.21
N PHE A 543 44.21 32.25 4.30
CA PHE A 543 44.01 32.06 2.86
C PHE A 543 44.43 30.66 2.40
N ASP A 544 45.59 30.17 2.83
CA ASP A 544 46.06 28.82 2.48
C ASP A 544 45.07 27.75 2.93
N TRP A 545 44.55 27.82 4.16
CA TRP A 545 43.59 26.84 4.64
C TRP A 545 42.24 26.94 3.92
N ILE A 546 41.79 28.14 3.57
CA ILE A 546 40.55 28.33 2.78
C ILE A 546 40.74 27.71 1.39
N PHE A 547 41.87 27.97 0.74
CA PHE A 547 42.16 27.42 -0.59
C PHE A 547 42.35 25.91 -0.56
N GLU A 548 43.00 25.38 0.46
CA GLU A 548 43.14 23.94 0.69
C GLU A 548 41.76 23.30 0.86
N ARG A 549 40.88 23.88 1.70
CA ARG A 549 39.50 23.41 1.88
C ARG A 549 38.70 23.43 0.59
N LEU A 550 38.66 24.56 -0.12
CA LEU A 550 37.94 24.67 -1.39
C LEU A 550 38.48 23.68 -2.44
N SER A 551 39.79 23.47 -2.49
CA SER A 551 40.40 22.52 -3.43
C SER A 551 40.01 21.08 -3.12
N ARG A 552 40.13 20.66 -1.87
CA ARG A 552 39.75 19.30 -1.42
C ARG A 552 38.26 19.05 -1.61
N ASP A 553 37.40 20.02 -1.28
CA ASP A 553 35.96 19.89 -1.47
C ASP A 553 35.57 19.77 -2.95
N ARG A 554 36.21 20.48 -3.89
CA ARG A 554 35.99 20.26 -5.34
C ARG A 554 36.37 18.84 -5.78
N GLU A 555 37.47 18.33 -5.26
CA GLU A 555 37.95 16.98 -5.55
C GLU A 555 37.01 15.90 -4.98
N ARG A 556 36.43 16.15 -3.79
CA ARG A 556 35.37 15.33 -3.18
C ARG A 556 34.08 15.39 -3.99
N ILE A 557 33.57 16.58 -4.34
CA ILE A 557 32.34 16.73 -5.16
C ILE A 557 32.44 15.92 -6.47
N THR A 558 33.62 15.92 -7.09
CA THR A 558 33.85 15.21 -8.36
C THR A 558 33.88 13.69 -8.19
N ARG A 559 34.55 13.18 -7.14
CA ARG A 559 34.73 11.73 -6.92
C ARG A 559 33.62 11.04 -6.16
N ARG A 560 32.90 11.76 -5.29
CA ARG A 560 31.94 11.22 -4.32
C ARG A 560 30.78 10.44 -4.96
N THR A 561 30.41 10.72 -6.21
CA THR A 561 29.38 9.96 -6.92
C THR A 561 29.64 9.97 -8.44
N PRO A 562 29.07 9.03 -9.22
CA PRO A 562 29.02 9.17 -10.68
C PRO A 562 28.11 10.32 -11.12
N ASN A 563 28.11 10.65 -12.41
CA ASN A 563 27.27 11.72 -12.95
C ASN A 563 25.77 11.38 -12.97
N HIS A 564 25.44 10.09 -13.04
CA HIS A 564 24.08 9.62 -12.89
C HIS A 564 24.07 8.47 -11.89
N VAL A 565 23.19 8.55 -10.90
CA VAL A 565 23.00 7.54 -9.87
C VAL A 565 21.68 6.83 -10.14
N LYS A 566 21.67 5.50 -10.07
CA LYS A 566 20.46 4.68 -10.28
C LYS A 566 20.03 4.06 -8.96
N TYR A 567 18.79 4.32 -8.60
CA TYR A 567 18.03 3.57 -7.61
C TYR A 567 16.92 2.78 -8.28
N GLU A 568 16.13 2.06 -7.50
CA GLU A 568 15.06 1.18 -7.96
C GLU A 568 14.05 1.96 -8.80
N MET A 569 13.46 3.03 -8.26
CA MET A 569 12.47 3.86 -8.98
C MET A 569 13.09 5.08 -9.69
N PHE A 570 14.27 5.56 -9.27
CA PHE A 570 14.80 6.87 -9.67
C PHE A 570 16.17 6.80 -10.37
N LEU A 571 16.29 7.49 -11.51
CA LEU A 571 17.56 7.89 -12.09
C LEU A 571 17.82 9.34 -11.69
N ILE A 572 18.86 9.60 -10.92
CA ILE A 572 19.20 10.94 -10.46
C ILE A 572 20.38 11.47 -11.27
N ASP A 573 20.17 12.55 -12.03
CA ASP A 573 21.24 13.30 -12.68
C ASP A 573 21.89 14.26 -11.68
N CYS A 574 23.18 14.05 -11.44
CA CYS A 574 24.00 14.85 -10.54
C CYS A 574 24.94 15.82 -11.29
N LYS A 575 24.95 15.83 -12.64
CA LYS A 575 25.85 16.70 -13.42
C LYS A 575 25.62 18.18 -13.13
N GLY A 576 24.34 18.59 -13.08
CA GLY A 576 23.94 19.97 -12.85
C GLY A 576 24.50 20.50 -11.54
N ILE A 577 24.18 19.83 -10.42
CA ILE A 577 24.66 20.27 -9.10
C ILE A 577 26.18 20.23 -8.96
N LYS A 578 26.87 19.23 -9.54
CA LYS A 578 28.34 19.17 -9.52
C LYS A 578 28.94 20.38 -10.22
N ALA A 579 28.44 20.70 -11.42
CA ALA A 579 28.89 21.84 -12.18
C ALA A 579 28.66 23.14 -11.41
N SER A 580 27.48 23.34 -10.81
CA SER A 580 27.17 24.52 -9.99
C SER A 580 28.10 24.65 -8.78
N LEU A 581 28.29 23.59 -8.00
CA LEU A 581 29.18 23.60 -6.83
C LEU A 581 30.64 23.87 -7.20
N ILE A 582 31.15 23.24 -8.25
CA ILE A 582 32.54 23.43 -8.71
C ILE A 582 32.74 24.84 -9.27
N ALA A 583 31.78 25.33 -10.06
CA ALA A 583 31.83 26.69 -10.60
C ALA A 583 31.81 27.72 -9.47
N LYS A 584 30.90 27.58 -8.50
CA LYS A 584 30.80 28.50 -7.36
C LYS A 584 32.04 28.46 -6.47
N SER A 585 32.56 27.27 -6.18
CA SER A 585 33.82 27.10 -5.43
C SER A 585 35.00 27.78 -6.13
N THR A 586 35.08 27.67 -7.47
CA THR A 586 36.14 28.29 -8.26
C THR A 586 35.98 29.81 -8.34
N GLU A 587 34.74 30.31 -8.42
CA GLU A 587 34.43 31.74 -8.33
C GLU A 587 34.91 32.33 -7.00
N LEU A 588 34.57 31.67 -5.88
CA LEU A 588 35.00 32.08 -4.54
C LEU A 588 36.53 32.08 -4.41
N GLN A 589 37.20 31.01 -4.85
CA GLN A 589 38.66 30.93 -4.81
C GLN A 589 39.30 32.06 -5.62
N ASN A 590 38.82 32.31 -6.84
CA ASN A 590 39.37 33.36 -7.71
C ASN A 590 39.17 34.77 -7.12
N ALA A 591 38.00 35.03 -6.51
CA ALA A 591 37.72 36.31 -5.87
C ALA A 591 38.64 36.56 -4.68
N LEU A 592 38.85 35.55 -3.82
CA LEU A 592 39.77 35.62 -2.69
C LEU A 592 41.23 35.76 -3.13
N MET A 593 41.65 35.02 -4.16
CA MET A 593 42.99 35.16 -4.76
C MET A 593 43.23 36.56 -5.31
N LYS A 594 42.22 37.16 -5.95
CA LYS A 594 42.31 38.53 -6.47
C LYS A 594 42.43 39.55 -5.34
N ALA A 595 41.62 39.41 -4.29
CA ALA A 595 41.70 40.28 -3.11
C ALA A 595 43.07 40.19 -2.42
N LEU A 596 43.62 38.97 -2.30
CA LEU A 596 44.97 38.77 -1.77
C LEU A 596 46.04 39.41 -2.66
N ALA A 597 45.95 39.24 -3.98
CA ALA A 597 46.88 39.83 -4.94
C ALA A 597 46.83 41.37 -4.94
N GLU A 598 45.64 41.96 -4.80
CA GLU A 598 45.45 43.41 -4.62
C GLU A 598 46.11 43.87 -3.32
N ARG A 599 45.86 43.20 -2.20
CA ARG A 599 46.51 43.52 -0.93
C ARG A 599 48.03 43.46 -1.00
N MET A 600 48.59 42.40 -1.59
CA MET A 600 50.04 42.26 -1.76
C MET A 600 50.60 43.36 -2.66
N ARG A 601 49.89 43.74 -3.72
CA ARG A 601 50.29 44.84 -4.62
C ARG A 601 50.29 46.17 -3.89
N ASP A 602 49.28 46.44 -3.07
CA ASP A 602 49.18 47.68 -2.29
C ASP A 602 50.32 47.76 -1.27
N THR A 603 50.62 46.67 -0.56
CA THR A 603 51.78 46.60 0.35
C THR A 603 53.10 46.81 -0.39
N CYS A 604 53.33 46.14 -1.52
CA CYS A 604 54.54 46.31 -2.32
C CYS A 604 54.67 47.73 -2.87
N SER A 605 53.58 48.35 -3.33
CA SER A 605 53.62 49.72 -3.87
C SER A 605 53.86 50.76 -2.78
N ALA A 606 53.30 50.55 -1.58
CA ALA A 606 53.61 51.37 -0.40
C ALA A 606 55.10 51.25 -0.03
N MET A 607 55.64 50.03 0.02
CA MET A 607 57.07 49.82 0.29
C MET A 607 57.98 50.46 -0.77
N ILE A 608 57.66 50.29 -2.06
CA ILE A 608 58.41 50.92 -3.16
C ILE A 608 58.36 52.44 -3.03
N SER A 609 57.19 53.01 -2.75
CA SER A 609 57.05 54.45 -2.51
C SER A 609 57.90 54.92 -1.32
N GLU A 610 57.97 54.14 -0.23
CA GLU A 610 58.83 54.47 0.90
C GLU A 610 60.32 54.41 0.52
N TYR A 611 60.75 53.39 -0.22
CA TYR A 611 62.11 53.31 -0.77
C TYR A 611 62.43 54.45 -1.73
N ASP A 612 61.51 54.83 -2.61
CA ASP A 612 61.66 55.94 -3.56
C ASP A 612 61.72 57.28 -2.83
N THR A 613 60.92 57.50 -1.78
CA THR A 613 61.01 58.71 -0.96
C THR A 613 62.32 58.81 -0.21
N MET A 614 62.85 57.68 0.30
CA MET A 614 64.18 57.63 0.92
C MET A 614 65.28 57.94 -0.10
N SER A 615 65.21 57.34 -1.29
CA SER A 615 66.15 57.57 -2.39
C SER A 615 66.14 59.03 -2.87
N ALA A 616 64.96 59.60 -3.10
CA ALA A 616 64.81 61.00 -3.52
C ALA A 616 65.36 61.99 -2.48
N ARG A 617 65.19 61.69 -1.18
CA ARG A 617 65.75 62.52 -0.10
C ARG A 617 67.27 62.41 0.01
N MET A 618 67.85 61.27 -0.38
CA MET A 618 69.30 61.06 -0.45
C MET A 618 69.95 61.69 -1.68
N ALA A 619 69.19 61.90 -2.76
CA ALA A 619 69.69 62.44 -4.03
C ALA A 619 69.77 63.98 -4.09
N GLY A 620 69.23 64.69 -3.09
CA GLY A 620 69.30 66.15 -3.01
C GLY A 620 70.67 66.63 -2.52
N GLU A 621 71.33 67.51 -3.28
CA GLU A 621 72.56 68.19 -2.82
C GLU A 621 72.21 69.25 -1.75
N PRO A 622 72.75 69.15 -0.52
CA PRO A 622 72.44 70.09 0.55
C PRO A 622 73.05 71.47 0.26
N GLN A 623 72.25 72.54 0.40
CA GLN A 623 72.65 73.92 0.09
C GLN A 623 73.04 74.71 1.34
N SER A 624 72.77 74.19 2.55
CA SER A 624 73.13 74.81 3.83
C SER A 624 73.79 73.84 4.83
N PRO A 625 74.58 74.34 5.80
CA PRO A 625 75.18 73.51 6.85
C PRO A 625 74.16 72.81 7.76
N GLU A 626 72.98 73.42 7.93
CA GLU A 626 71.86 72.89 8.71
C GLU A 626 71.20 71.71 7.97
N GLU A 627 70.99 71.84 6.67
CA GLU A 627 70.50 70.75 5.81
C GLU A 627 71.48 69.56 5.74
N LEU A 628 72.80 69.82 5.78
CA LEU A 628 73.83 68.79 5.86
C LEU A 628 73.75 67.96 7.15
N GLN A 629 73.44 68.60 8.28
CA GLN A 629 73.28 67.91 9.55
C GLN A 629 72.00 67.06 9.55
N ASP A 630 70.89 67.60 9.03
CA ASP A 630 69.61 66.87 8.90
C ASP A 630 69.72 65.65 7.96
N VAL A 631 70.48 65.75 6.86
CA VAL A 631 70.76 64.63 5.97
C VAL A 631 71.64 63.57 6.66
N ARG A 632 72.58 63.98 7.51
CA ARG A 632 73.45 63.06 8.26
C ARG A 632 72.68 62.30 9.34
N ASP A 633 71.85 62.98 10.12
CA ASP A 633 70.98 62.36 11.12
C ASP A 633 69.95 61.42 10.47
N PHE A 634 69.50 61.74 9.25
CA PHE A 634 68.64 60.86 8.46
C PHE A 634 69.39 59.62 7.98
N LEU A 635 70.61 59.76 7.43
CA LEU A 635 71.48 58.66 6.98
C LEU A 635 71.77 57.66 8.11
N ASP A 636 72.03 58.14 9.33
CA ASP A 636 72.25 57.29 10.51
C ASP A 636 71.00 56.50 10.92
N GLY A 637 69.80 56.99 10.58
CA GLY A 637 68.51 56.32 10.82
C GLY A 637 68.06 55.34 9.73
N ILE A 638 68.72 55.32 8.55
CA ILE A 638 68.35 54.44 7.43
C ILE A 638 68.49 52.95 7.77
N PRO A 639 69.57 52.47 8.43
CA PRO A 639 69.72 51.05 8.74
C PRO A 639 68.55 50.50 9.56
N ALA A 640 68.11 51.26 10.58
CA ALA A 640 66.98 50.89 11.42
C ALA A 640 65.65 50.89 10.65
N ARG A 641 65.42 51.87 9.76
CA ARG A 641 64.23 51.92 8.90
C ARG A 641 64.22 50.82 7.85
N GLN A 642 65.37 50.50 7.27
CA GLN A 642 65.54 49.39 6.33
C GLN A 642 65.29 48.05 7.02
N GLU A 643 65.76 47.88 8.25
CA GLU A 643 65.49 46.69 9.06
C GLU A 643 63.99 46.58 9.42
N GLN A 644 63.33 47.70 9.70
CA GLN A 644 61.90 47.77 9.95
C GLN A 644 61.05 47.48 8.69
N LEU A 645 61.46 47.99 7.53
CA LEU A 645 60.86 47.70 6.22
C LEU A 645 61.08 46.25 5.79
N ASN A 646 62.26 45.70 6.06
CA ASN A 646 62.53 44.29 5.82
C ASN A 646 61.73 43.42 6.78
N ALA A 647 61.52 43.83 8.03
CA ALA A 647 60.68 43.14 8.99
C ALA A 647 59.20 43.14 8.53
N THR A 648 58.66 44.26 8.07
CA THR A 648 57.29 44.31 7.54
C THR A 648 57.15 43.52 6.23
N PHE A 649 58.16 43.53 5.37
CA PHE A 649 58.20 42.69 4.17
C PHE A 649 58.23 41.19 4.53
N VAL A 650 59.08 40.80 5.47
CA VAL A 650 59.19 39.43 5.96
C VAL A 650 57.92 38.98 6.68
N ASP A 651 57.30 39.82 7.50
CA ASP A 651 56.03 39.49 8.17
C ASP A 651 54.86 39.43 7.18
N SER A 652 54.87 40.25 6.12
CA SER A 652 53.92 40.14 5.01
C SER A 652 54.11 38.89 4.14
N HIS A 653 55.25 38.19 4.28
CA HIS A 653 55.62 36.99 3.53
C HIS A 653 55.85 35.74 4.39
N ARG A 654 55.81 35.84 5.73
CA ARG A 654 55.94 34.72 6.66
C ARG A 654 54.63 33.93 6.70
N GLY A 655 54.46 33.12 5.68
CA GLY A 655 53.48 32.03 5.57
C GLY A 655 54.11 30.70 5.19
N ARG A 656 55.40 30.45 5.49
CA ARG A 656 56.07 29.16 5.28
C ARG A 656 56.63 28.57 6.57
#